data_AF-I7LI40-F1
#
_entry.id   AF-I7LI40-F1
#
_cell.length_a   1.000
_cell.length_b   1.000
_cell.length_c   1.000
_cell.angle_alpha   90.00
_cell.angle_beta   90.00
_cell.angle_gamma   90.00
#
_symmetry.space_group_name_H-M   'P 1'
#
loop_
_entity.id
_entity.type
_entity.pdbx_description
1 polymer ?
#
loop_
_entity_poly.entity_id
_entity_poly.type
_entity_poly.pdbx_seq_one_letter_code
_entity_poly.pdbx_strand_id
1 'polypeptide(L)'
;MKILKKIVAGLIFLSFNINTVFAGVLSGKRIVIDPGHGGSDPGAVSGQVREKDINNSVARKLADLLKAEGAEVIFTREPEKDIYITLADRVNISNSINPDLFISIHNNASISSAANGVETYYSLVRPNILSSKYAEYAGDRYPVLRESRENNINYVYMLMGDEEIKVEKTKVKIVYKYVEYEGNKYECLRESRENDIDYVYILVNGKEVKVEKNKVKIVYSPNPWQALESKSIAEIIVNNLASLGFKYRGAKDSNLYVTRNTTSPSVLLELGFITNPDDRQKLIDPIYQESIAQKILQSLLSYYEVYENNKIKAFGMPEKTDLVLSKDKILLGDSIDFTFKGIEDTLLKKVEIKYLDEVVASSEAQFTFTPNKDGEFEAILYLKSPDSVNEYDEVISKKFNVYKYPTIKNIILSPDNPTSKNNITISIEKENGSLVGCDYTFEIYKGERIILSGTSDKNVINFIPNEDGEYKVIIKLKDKLSKNEYDDIKEASFIVRPEEAASRGTNTQNQTTQVINGMFKINRVLKRGMIGEDVRELQRALIKLGYLKISTPTITFGPSTETAVKAFQRANRLNADGIVGKTTADIINLNLARLVNNTQVSRGSTNQNATNNQLLKITRVLKKGMTGEDVRELQRALIRLGYLKISTPTTTFGPTTEAAVKAFQRANRLNADGIVGKTTVDKINSLLKNRF
;
A
#
# COMPACT_ATOMS: atom_id res chain seq x y z
N MET A 1 -0.96 -63.58 35.24
CA MET A 1 -2.42 -63.29 35.25
C MET A 1 -2.68 -62.18 34.26
N LYS A 2 -3.54 -62.46 33.27
CA LYS A 2 -3.77 -61.73 32.02
C LYS A 2 -4.81 -60.59 32.19
N ILE A 3 -4.59 -59.49 31.45
CA ILE A 3 -5.59 -58.76 30.64
C ILE A 3 -6.68 -57.93 31.36
N LEU A 4 -6.55 -56.60 31.26
CA LEU A 4 -7.36 -55.64 30.46
C LEU A 4 -8.89 -55.43 30.72
N LYS A 5 -9.24 -54.12 30.65
CA LYS A 5 -10.43 -53.46 30.03
C LYS A 5 -11.64 -53.02 30.91
N LYS A 6 -12.04 -51.75 30.63
CA LYS A 6 -13.40 -51.13 30.70
C LYS A 6 -13.89 -50.76 32.11
N ILE A 7 -14.50 -49.62 32.46
CA ILE A 7 -15.32 -48.53 31.85
C ILE A 7 -15.14 -47.31 32.79
N VAL A 8 -15.13 -46.04 32.33
CA VAL A 8 -16.22 -45.06 32.55
C VAL A 8 -16.19 -44.00 31.44
N ALA A 9 -17.32 -43.92 30.75
CA ALA A 9 -17.70 -42.84 29.85
C ALA A 9 -18.36 -41.70 30.64
N GLY A 10 -18.27 -40.47 30.12
CA GLY A 10 -19.27 -39.44 30.38
C GLY A 10 -18.74 -38.11 30.92
N LEU A 11 -18.16 -37.28 30.04
CA LEU A 11 -18.33 -35.84 30.11
C LEU A 11 -18.20 -35.25 28.71
N ILE A 12 -19.31 -34.69 28.26
CA ILE A 12 -19.54 -34.05 26.97
C ILE A 12 -18.63 -32.83 26.88
N PHE A 13 -17.65 -32.87 25.98
CA PHE A 13 -17.01 -31.66 25.46
C PHE A 13 -17.53 -31.43 24.05
N LEU A 14 -18.46 -30.47 23.95
CA LEU A 14 -18.89 -29.87 22.69
C LEU A 14 -17.67 -29.10 22.14
N SER A 15 -16.88 -29.73 21.27
CA SER A 15 -15.83 -29.04 20.53
C SER A 15 -16.44 -28.45 19.27
N PHE A 16 -16.67 -27.13 19.29
CA PHE A 16 -16.88 -26.35 18.08
C PHE A 16 -15.60 -26.48 17.23
N ASN A 17 -15.63 -27.32 16.20
CA ASN A 17 -14.67 -27.30 15.12
C ASN A 17 -15.12 -26.22 14.14
N ILE A 18 -14.47 -25.06 14.17
CA ILE A 18 -14.64 -24.02 13.14
C ILE A 18 -13.26 -23.74 12.59
N ASN A 19 -12.95 -24.32 11.43
CA ASN A 19 -11.87 -23.87 10.55
C ASN A 19 -12.47 -23.73 9.14
N THR A 20 -13.42 -22.79 9.03
CA THR A 20 -13.99 -22.31 7.77
C THR A 20 -13.17 -21.07 7.39
N VAL A 21 -12.41 -21.11 6.30
CA VAL A 21 -11.64 -19.95 5.83
C VAL A 21 -12.45 -19.25 4.73
N PHE A 22 -13.34 -18.35 5.12
CA PHE A 22 -14.17 -17.56 4.21
C PHE A 22 -13.35 -16.93 3.06
N ALA A 23 -13.97 -16.72 1.89
CA ALA A 23 -13.49 -15.74 0.91
C ALA A 23 -13.08 -14.45 1.64
N GLY A 24 -11.93 -13.86 1.28
CA GLY A 24 -11.42 -12.67 1.97
C GLY A 24 -12.54 -11.67 2.19
N VAL A 25 -12.74 -11.24 3.43
CA VAL A 25 -13.92 -10.48 3.89
C VAL A 25 -14.13 -9.19 3.06
N LEU A 26 -13.08 -8.72 2.39
CA LEU A 26 -13.08 -7.52 1.55
C LEU A 26 -13.24 -7.80 0.05
N SER A 27 -13.43 -9.05 -0.36
CA SER A 27 -13.58 -9.45 -1.76
C SER A 27 -14.74 -8.69 -2.42
N GLY A 28 -14.43 -7.96 -3.49
CA GLY A 28 -15.39 -7.14 -4.24
C GLY A 28 -15.75 -5.80 -3.59
N LYS A 29 -15.20 -5.45 -2.42
CA LYS A 29 -15.38 -4.12 -1.81
C LYS A 29 -14.49 -3.10 -2.52
N ARG A 30 -15.05 -1.92 -2.81
CA ARG A 30 -14.33 -0.77 -3.37
C ARG A 30 -13.88 0.15 -2.24
N ILE A 31 -12.58 0.28 -2.05
CA ILE A 31 -11.98 1.10 -1.00
C ILE A 31 -11.16 2.22 -1.64
N VAL A 32 -11.57 3.46 -1.39
CA VAL A 32 -10.81 4.64 -1.80
C VAL A 32 -9.80 4.99 -0.71
N ILE A 33 -8.51 5.04 -1.06
CA ILE A 33 -7.45 5.52 -0.19
C ILE A 33 -7.04 6.92 -0.64
N ASP A 34 -7.01 7.84 0.31
CA ASP A 34 -6.63 9.23 0.12
C ASP A 34 -5.33 9.54 0.87
N PRO A 35 -4.16 9.48 0.20
CA PRO A 35 -2.92 9.92 0.80
C PRO A 35 -2.96 11.45 0.96
N GLY A 36 -3.02 11.93 2.21
CA GLY A 36 -3.11 13.35 2.53
C GLY A 36 -2.00 14.18 1.89
N HIS A 37 -2.25 15.47 1.65
CA HIS A 37 -1.30 16.43 1.05
C HIS A 37 -0.81 16.00 -0.34
N GLY A 38 0.39 16.39 -0.78
CA GLY A 38 1.00 15.96 -2.04
C GLY A 38 1.52 17.11 -2.89
N GLY A 39 2.55 16.85 -3.71
CA GLY A 39 3.15 17.85 -4.59
C GLY A 39 3.71 19.05 -3.82
N SER A 40 3.19 20.23 -4.10
CA SER A 40 3.60 21.48 -3.44
C SER A 40 3.17 21.58 -1.97
N ASP A 41 2.21 20.77 -1.53
CA ASP A 41 1.79 20.70 -0.14
C ASP A 41 2.53 19.54 0.56
N PRO A 42 3.51 19.83 1.43
CA PRO A 42 4.25 18.79 2.14
C PRO A 42 3.48 18.21 3.34
N GLY A 43 2.36 18.82 3.74
CA GLY A 43 1.77 18.63 5.06
C GLY A 43 2.70 19.12 6.17
N ALA A 44 2.57 18.55 7.36
CA ALA A 44 3.46 18.85 8.46
C ALA A 44 4.92 18.45 8.16
N VAL A 45 5.86 19.27 8.64
CA VAL A 45 7.30 19.07 8.43
C VAL A 45 8.05 19.09 9.76
N SER A 46 8.90 18.08 9.98
CA SER A 46 9.79 18.00 11.13
C SER A 46 11.19 17.60 10.67
N GLY A 47 12.11 18.57 10.61
CA GLY A 47 13.43 18.38 10.01
C GLY A 47 13.33 18.05 8.52
N GLN A 48 13.81 16.86 8.14
CA GLN A 48 13.73 16.35 6.75
C GLN A 48 12.48 15.50 6.48
N VAL A 49 11.68 15.22 7.52
CA VAL A 49 10.50 14.37 7.41
C VAL A 49 9.31 15.23 7.02
N ARG A 50 8.60 14.82 5.97
CA ARG A 50 7.39 15.48 5.48
C ARG A 50 6.24 14.49 5.59
N GLU A 51 5.11 14.95 6.11
CA GLU A 51 3.91 14.15 6.29
C GLU A 51 3.49 13.43 5.00
N LYS A 52 3.49 14.14 3.87
CA LYS A 52 3.11 13.54 2.57
C LYS A 52 3.92 12.29 2.20
N ASP A 53 5.19 12.21 2.62
CA ASP A 53 6.07 11.07 2.30
C ASP A 53 5.66 9.84 3.11
N ILE A 54 5.28 10.05 4.39
CA ILE A 54 4.73 9.00 5.26
C ILE A 54 3.36 8.56 4.74
N ASN A 55 2.46 9.51 4.44
CA ASN A 55 1.13 9.24 3.88
C ASN A 55 1.23 8.38 2.62
N ASN A 56 2.12 8.74 1.69
CA ASN A 56 2.37 7.98 0.46
C ASN A 56 2.88 6.56 0.75
N SER A 57 3.77 6.41 1.73
CA SER A 57 4.35 5.11 2.08
C SER A 57 3.32 4.17 2.69
N VAL A 58 2.58 4.64 3.70
CA VAL A 58 1.54 3.85 4.37
C VAL A 58 0.38 3.54 3.41
N ALA A 59 -0.02 4.50 2.56
CA ALA A 59 -1.07 4.28 1.57
C ALA A 59 -0.76 3.13 0.59
N ARG A 60 0.49 3.03 0.10
CA ARG A 60 0.89 1.91 -0.78
C ARG A 60 0.83 0.57 -0.05
N LYS A 61 1.40 0.51 1.16
CA LYS A 61 1.40 -0.70 1.98
C LYS A 61 -0.02 -1.17 2.30
N LEU A 62 -0.89 -0.24 2.70
CA LEU A 62 -2.29 -0.55 2.95
C LEU A 62 -3.00 -1.02 1.68
N ALA A 63 -2.75 -0.37 0.53
CA ALA A 63 -3.34 -0.81 -0.73
C ALA A 63 -2.92 -2.22 -1.14
N ASP A 64 -1.64 -2.56 -0.99
CA ASP A 64 -1.12 -3.90 -1.29
C ASP A 64 -1.82 -4.96 -0.42
N LEU A 65 -1.98 -4.67 0.88
CA LEU A 65 -2.68 -5.55 1.82
C LEU A 65 -4.19 -5.68 1.51
N LEU A 66 -4.88 -4.58 1.23
CA LEU A 66 -6.31 -4.62 0.90
C LEU A 66 -6.58 -5.35 -0.42
N LYS A 67 -5.73 -5.15 -1.43
CA LYS A 67 -5.80 -5.90 -2.70
C LYS A 67 -5.55 -7.40 -2.48
N ALA A 68 -4.64 -7.76 -1.58
CA ALA A 68 -4.39 -9.16 -1.22
C ALA A 68 -5.61 -9.83 -0.54
N GLU A 69 -6.48 -9.04 0.10
CA GLU A 69 -7.77 -9.46 0.67
C GLU A 69 -8.96 -9.33 -0.30
N GLY A 70 -8.68 -9.08 -1.59
CA GLY A 70 -9.69 -9.06 -2.65
C GLY A 70 -10.43 -7.73 -2.84
N ALA A 71 -10.03 -6.67 -2.13
CA ALA A 71 -10.62 -5.34 -2.33
C ALA A 71 -10.15 -4.69 -3.63
N GLU A 72 -11.06 -4.00 -4.31
CA GLU A 72 -10.71 -3.04 -5.36
C GLU A 72 -10.27 -1.73 -4.69
N VAL A 73 -8.99 -1.38 -4.84
CA VAL A 73 -8.42 -0.18 -4.20
C VAL A 73 -8.18 0.92 -5.23
N ILE A 74 -8.74 2.10 -4.97
CA ILE A 74 -8.62 3.29 -5.80
C ILE A 74 -7.92 4.40 -4.99
N PHE A 75 -6.94 5.08 -5.59
CA PHE A 75 -6.32 6.24 -4.94
C PHE A 75 -6.94 7.56 -5.40
N THR A 76 -7.13 8.52 -4.50
CA THR A 76 -7.43 9.92 -4.90
C THR A 76 -6.28 10.55 -5.68
N ARG A 77 -5.04 10.17 -5.34
CA ARG A 77 -3.83 10.42 -6.13
C ARG A 77 -2.85 9.27 -5.97
N GLU A 78 -2.24 8.85 -7.06
CA GLU A 78 -1.19 7.82 -7.04
C GLU A 78 -0.02 8.26 -6.14
N PRO A 79 0.34 7.49 -5.09
CA PRO A 79 1.43 7.83 -4.18
C PRO A 79 2.79 8.06 -4.85
N GLU A 80 3.05 7.47 -6.02
CA GLU A 80 4.31 7.57 -6.78
C GLU A 80 4.40 8.85 -7.61
N LYS A 81 3.26 9.49 -7.91
CA LYS A 81 3.23 10.71 -8.74
C LYS A 81 3.54 11.97 -7.95
N ASP A 82 3.35 11.94 -6.62
CA ASP A 82 3.51 13.08 -5.70
C ASP A 82 2.94 14.39 -6.27
N ILE A 83 1.66 14.35 -6.63
CA ILE A 83 0.92 15.51 -7.15
C ILE A 83 0.07 16.16 -6.06
N TYR A 84 -0.15 17.46 -6.19
CA TYR A 84 -1.12 18.18 -5.38
C TYR A 84 -2.52 17.99 -5.96
N ILE A 85 -3.50 17.68 -5.11
CA ILE A 85 -4.93 17.69 -5.44
C ILE A 85 -5.70 18.39 -4.31
N THR A 86 -6.77 19.09 -4.68
CA THR A 86 -7.58 19.86 -3.71
C THR A 86 -8.45 18.93 -2.85
N LEU A 87 -8.93 19.43 -1.71
CA LEU A 87 -9.89 18.67 -0.88
C LEU A 87 -11.20 18.37 -1.63
N ALA A 88 -11.62 19.27 -2.53
CA ALA A 88 -12.79 19.07 -3.38
C ALA A 88 -12.57 17.96 -4.40
N ASP A 89 -11.40 17.91 -5.05
CA ASP A 89 -11.08 16.85 -6.01
C ASP A 89 -11.04 15.47 -5.35
N ARG A 90 -10.48 15.37 -4.14
CA ARG A 90 -10.48 14.12 -3.34
C ARG A 90 -11.90 13.58 -3.15
N VAL A 91 -12.80 14.46 -2.74
CA VAL A 91 -14.22 14.15 -2.53
C VAL A 91 -14.90 13.81 -3.85
N ASN A 92 -14.67 14.57 -4.91
CA ASN A 92 -15.27 14.32 -6.22
C ASN A 92 -14.84 12.97 -6.79
N ILE A 93 -13.55 12.62 -6.68
CA ILE A 93 -13.03 11.31 -7.07
C ILE A 93 -13.75 10.24 -6.25
N SER A 94 -13.75 10.34 -4.93
CA SER A 94 -14.43 9.35 -4.07
C SER A 94 -15.91 9.19 -4.44
N ASN A 95 -16.65 10.28 -4.54
CA ASN A 95 -18.09 10.24 -4.79
C ASN A 95 -18.42 9.70 -6.19
N SER A 96 -17.57 9.95 -7.19
CA SER A 96 -17.74 9.40 -8.54
C SER A 96 -17.60 7.88 -8.61
N ILE A 97 -16.86 7.29 -7.66
CA ILE A 97 -16.66 5.83 -7.56
C ILE A 97 -17.78 5.18 -6.76
N ASN A 98 -18.44 5.90 -5.85
CA ASN A 98 -19.39 5.35 -4.89
C ASN A 98 -18.80 4.15 -4.09
N PRO A 99 -17.67 4.32 -3.39
CA PRO A 99 -16.96 3.22 -2.73
C PRO A 99 -17.73 2.72 -1.50
N ASP A 100 -17.39 1.51 -1.07
CA ASP A 100 -17.84 0.95 0.21
C ASP A 100 -17.19 1.67 1.40
N LEU A 101 -15.98 2.21 1.21
CA LEU A 101 -15.26 2.96 2.24
C LEU A 101 -14.26 3.95 1.62
N PHE A 102 -14.14 5.13 2.23
CA PHE A 102 -13.08 6.10 1.98
C PHE A 102 -12.17 6.27 3.21
N ILE A 103 -10.86 6.18 3.01
CA ILE A 103 -9.85 6.27 4.07
C ILE A 103 -8.84 7.36 3.71
N SER A 104 -8.83 8.46 4.45
CA SER A 104 -7.79 9.49 4.33
C SER A 104 -6.66 9.24 5.33
N ILE A 105 -5.41 9.28 4.87
CA ILE A 105 -4.22 8.97 5.69
C ILE A 105 -3.42 10.25 5.91
N HIS A 106 -3.21 10.59 7.18
CA HIS A 106 -2.54 11.80 7.67
C HIS A 106 -1.62 11.52 8.86
N ASN A 107 -0.79 12.51 9.21
CA ASN A 107 -0.01 12.52 10.43
C ASN A 107 -0.07 13.89 11.09
N ASN A 108 -0.36 13.91 12.39
CA ASN A 108 -0.64 15.14 13.11
C ASN A 108 0.66 15.91 13.40
N ALA A 109 0.51 17.17 13.80
CA ALA A 109 1.57 18.01 14.29
C ALA A 109 1.06 18.93 15.40
N SER A 110 1.94 19.24 16.34
CA SER A 110 1.68 20.17 17.42
C SER A 110 2.90 21.03 17.70
N ILE A 111 2.65 22.26 18.16
CA ILE A 111 3.68 23.17 18.67
C ILE A 111 4.44 22.51 19.83
N SER A 112 3.73 21.74 20.68
CA SER A 112 4.36 20.96 21.74
C SER A 112 4.84 19.62 21.20
N SER A 113 6.15 19.36 21.28
CA SER A 113 6.74 18.07 20.95
C SER A 113 6.35 16.94 21.91
N ALA A 114 5.66 17.26 23.01
CA ALA A 114 5.12 16.26 23.95
C ALA A 114 3.76 15.68 23.50
N ALA A 115 3.06 16.33 22.56
CA ALA A 115 1.81 15.78 22.03
C ALA A 115 2.11 14.57 21.14
N ASN A 116 1.54 13.42 21.50
CA ASN A 116 1.72 12.16 20.78
C ASN A 116 0.42 11.34 20.76
N GLY A 117 0.44 10.29 19.95
CA GLY A 117 -0.63 9.30 19.84
C GLY A 117 -1.41 9.34 18.54
N VAL A 118 -2.27 8.34 18.39
CA VAL A 118 -3.14 8.11 17.22
C VAL A 118 -4.55 8.60 17.51
N GLU A 119 -5.19 9.17 16.49
CA GLU A 119 -6.60 9.56 16.49
C GLU A 119 -7.22 9.31 15.11
N THR A 120 -8.52 9.05 15.09
CA THR A 120 -9.26 8.87 13.84
C THR A 120 -10.47 9.79 13.82
N TYR A 121 -10.67 10.51 12.72
CA TYR A 121 -11.77 11.43 12.54
C TYR A 121 -12.84 10.83 11.63
N TYR A 122 -14.10 11.12 11.97
CA TYR A 122 -15.29 10.88 11.15
C TYR A 122 -16.17 12.13 11.16
N SER A 123 -17.24 12.17 10.38
CA SER A 123 -18.22 13.27 10.42
C SER A 123 -19.64 12.72 10.47
N LEU A 124 -20.40 13.11 11.50
CA LEU A 124 -21.86 12.89 11.53
C LEU A 124 -22.61 13.88 10.64
N VAL A 125 -22.01 15.05 10.37
CA VAL A 125 -22.57 16.04 9.44
C VAL A 125 -22.22 15.62 8.02
N ARG A 126 -23.23 15.44 7.15
CA ARG A 126 -23.07 14.96 5.78
C ARG A 126 -23.95 15.75 4.79
N PRO A 127 -23.59 17.01 4.47
CA PRO A 127 -24.44 17.90 3.66
C PRO A 127 -24.66 17.39 2.23
N ASN A 128 -23.76 16.55 1.72
CA ASN A 128 -23.87 15.93 0.39
C ASN A 128 -24.65 14.61 0.41
N ILE A 129 -24.97 14.07 1.59
CA ILE A 129 -25.81 12.87 1.70
C ILE A 129 -27.23 13.31 2.09
N LEU A 130 -28.00 13.70 1.08
CA LEU A 130 -29.37 14.18 1.21
C LEU A 130 -30.44 13.05 1.04
N SER A 131 -30.57 12.11 1.97
CA SER A 131 -31.88 11.62 2.51
C SER A 131 -33.14 12.53 2.75
N SER A 132 -33.40 13.64 2.06
CA SER A 132 -34.21 14.81 2.52
C SER A 132 -35.72 14.66 2.82
N LYS A 133 -36.24 13.51 3.30
CA LYS A 133 -37.69 13.33 3.57
C LYS A 133 -38.00 12.16 4.52
N TYR A 134 -38.78 12.38 5.59
CA TYR A 134 -39.33 11.32 6.44
C TYR A 134 -40.86 11.39 6.54
N ALA A 135 -41.52 10.24 6.66
CA ALA A 135 -42.95 10.12 6.96
C ALA A 135 -43.10 9.61 8.40
N GLU A 136 -43.83 10.34 9.23
CA GLU A 136 -44.27 9.88 10.53
C GLU A 136 -45.57 9.09 10.36
N TYR A 137 -45.53 7.79 10.68
CA TYR A 137 -46.62 6.84 10.52
C TYR A 137 -46.72 5.98 11.79
N ALA A 138 -47.93 5.85 12.35
CA ALA A 138 -48.20 5.09 13.57
C ALA A 138 -47.31 5.44 14.80
N GLY A 139 -46.76 6.65 14.85
CA GLY A 139 -45.91 7.13 15.95
C GLY A 139 -44.40 7.10 15.67
N ASP A 140 -43.97 6.48 14.57
CA ASP A 140 -42.56 6.29 14.19
C ASP A 140 -42.19 7.01 12.88
N ARG A 141 -40.89 7.23 12.63
CA ARG A 141 -40.38 7.98 11.46
C ARG A 141 -39.66 7.08 10.45
N TYR A 142 -40.06 7.16 9.18
CA TYR A 142 -39.54 6.33 8.10
C TYR A 142 -39.01 7.18 6.92
N PRO A 143 -37.83 6.88 6.33
CA PRO A 143 -37.33 7.57 5.15
C PRO A 143 -38.32 7.45 4.00
N VAL A 144 -38.65 8.56 3.34
CA VAL A 144 -39.48 8.52 2.13
C VAL A 144 -38.60 8.36 0.92
N LEU A 145 -38.92 7.34 0.13
CA LEU A 145 -38.25 6.98 -1.11
C LEU A 145 -38.84 7.76 -2.30
N ARG A 146 -40.17 7.85 -2.43
CA ARG A 146 -40.88 8.66 -3.45
C ARG A 146 -42.37 8.88 -3.12
N GLU A 147 -43.08 9.65 -3.95
CA GLU A 147 -44.54 9.81 -3.90
C GLU A 147 -45.15 9.48 -5.27
N SER A 148 -46.41 9.02 -5.30
CA SER A 148 -47.19 8.82 -6.53
C SER A 148 -48.60 9.37 -6.38
N ARG A 149 -49.33 9.50 -7.50
CA ARG A 149 -50.76 9.79 -7.52
C ARG A 149 -51.46 8.80 -8.42
N GLU A 150 -52.44 8.09 -7.89
CA GLU A 150 -53.19 7.04 -8.59
C GLU A 150 -54.68 7.23 -8.29
N ASN A 151 -55.52 7.23 -9.32
CA ASN A 151 -56.99 7.39 -9.18
C ASN A 151 -57.40 8.56 -8.27
N ASN A 152 -56.77 9.72 -8.45
CA ASN A 152 -56.93 10.93 -7.64
C ASN A 152 -56.47 10.87 -6.17
N ILE A 153 -55.86 9.77 -5.71
CA ILE A 153 -55.30 9.62 -4.36
C ILE A 153 -53.78 9.75 -4.40
N ASN A 154 -53.19 10.48 -3.45
CA ASN A 154 -51.74 10.63 -3.32
C ASN A 154 -51.17 9.56 -2.38
N TYR A 155 -50.06 8.94 -2.76
CA TYR A 155 -49.35 7.92 -2.00
C TYR A 155 -47.90 8.32 -1.72
N VAL A 156 -47.35 7.79 -0.63
CA VAL A 156 -45.97 7.95 -0.18
C VAL A 156 -45.36 6.56 -0.05
N TYR A 157 -44.21 6.36 -0.65
CA TYR A 157 -43.42 5.14 -0.55
C TYR A 157 -42.29 5.39 0.43
N MET A 158 -42.26 4.66 1.53
CA MET A 158 -41.31 4.83 2.61
C MET A 158 -40.57 3.53 2.88
N LEU A 159 -39.32 3.65 3.30
CA LEU A 159 -38.47 2.54 3.67
C LEU A 159 -38.75 2.19 5.14
N MET A 160 -39.40 1.05 5.39
CA MET A 160 -39.56 0.51 6.74
C MET A 160 -38.64 -0.70 6.88
N GLY A 161 -37.47 -0.52 7.49
CA GLY A 161 -36.41 -1.53 7.40
C GLY A 161 -35.76 -1.51 6.02
N ASP A 162 -35.86 -2.60 5.26
CA ASP A 162 -35.33 -2.72 3.90
C ASP A 162 -36.43 -2.92 2.85
N GLU A 163 -37.68 -2.95 3.30
CA GLU A 163 -38.84 -3.02 2.44
C GLU A 163 -39.37 -1.63 2.13
N GLU A 164 -39.73 -1.46 0.86
CA GLU A 164 -40.46 -0.31 0.41
C GLU A 164 -41.95 -0.50 0.62
N ILE A 165 -42.56 0.38 1.41
CA ILE A 165 -43.98 0.31 1.74
C ILE A 165 -44.71 1.54 1.20
N LYS A 166 -45.82 1.29 0.49
CA LYS A 166 -46.71 2.31 -0.07
C LYS A 166 -47.87 2.60 0.88
N VAL A 167 -48.06 3.87 1.24
CA VAL A 167 -49.14 4.32 2.13
C VAL A 167 -49.82 5.57 1.56
N GLU A 168 -51.13 5.73 1.78
CA GLU A 168 -51.84 6.96 1.42
C GLU A 168 -51.25 8.16 2.16
N LYS A 169 -50.99 9.26 1.45
CA LYS A 169 -50.32 10.45 1.97
C LYS A 169 -51.08 11.11 3.14
N THR A 170 -52.40 10.95 3.18
CA THR A 170 -53.25 11.47 4.27
C THR A 170 -53.07 10.72 5.60
N LYS A 171 -52.50 9.51 5.57
CA LYS A 171 -52.29 8.68 6.77
C LYS A 171 -50.92 8.89 7.41
N VAL A 172 -50.08 9.75 6.84
CA VAL A 172 -48.72 10.04 7.29
C VAL A 172 -48.48 11.54 7.46
N LYS A 173 -47.60 11.91 8.38
CA LYS A 173 -47.14 13.30 8.55
C LYS A 173 -45.73 13.45 8.01
N ILE A 174 -45.53 14.26 6.98
CA ILE A 174 -44.20 14.39 6.34
C ILE A 174 -43.32 15.40 7.09
N VAL A 175 -42.17 14.93 7.58
CA VAL A 175 -41.19 15.67 8.41
C VAL A 175 -39.85 15.80 7.70
N TYR A 176 -39.18 16.88 8.04
CA TYR A 176 -38.51 17.71 7.09
C TYR A 176 -37.93 18.94 7.89
N LYS A 177 -36.91 19.66 7.38
CA LYS A 177 -36.58 21.09 7.66
C LYS A 177 -35.47 21.42 8.69
N TYR A 178 -34.38 21.99 8.18
CA TYR A 178 -33.61 23.11 8.70
C TYR A 178 -34.24 24.40 8.15
N VAL A 179 -33.93 25.52 8.78
CA VAL A 179 -34.44 26.84 8.43
C VAL A 179 -33.25 27.77 8.26
N GLU A 180 -33.06 28.28 7.06
CA GLU A 180 -32.11 29.36 6.79
C GLU A 180 -32.82 30.70 7.10
N TYR A 181 -32.29 31.40 8.10
CA TYR A 181 -32.83 32.65 8.62
C TYR A 181 -31.66 33.62 8.83
N GLU A 182 -31.76 34.85 8.30
CA GLU A 182 -30.71 35.89 8.40
C GLU A 182 -29.29 35.39 8.00
N GLY A 183 -29.20 34.57 6.96
CA GLY A 183 -27.93 34.04 6.42
C GLY A 183 -27.30 32.89 7.22
N ASN A 184 -27.97 32.43 8.28
CA ASN A 184 -27.52 31.31 9.12
C ASN A 184 -28.52 30.13 9.03
N LYS A 185 -28.03 28.90 9.22
CA LYS A 185 -28.87 27.69 9.20
C LYS A 185 -29.18 27.23 10.61
N TYR A 186 -30.47 27.06 10.90
CA TYR A 186 -31.00 26.64 12.19
C TYR A 186 -31.85 25.37 12.04
N GLU A 187 -32.01 24.63 13.12
CA GLU A 187 -32.93 23.48 13.15
C GLU A 187 -34.40 23.95 13.14
N CYS A 188 -35.28 23.31 12.37
CA CYS A 188 -36.73 23.54 12.46
C CYS A 188 -37.30 22.61 13.53
N LEU A 189 -37.76 23.17 14.65
CA LEU A 189 -38.30 22.40 15.77
C LEU A 189 -39.74 21.96 15.52
N ARG A 190 -40.58 22.89 15.02
CA ARG A 190 -42.01 22.67 14.73
C ARG A 190 -42.59 23.82 13.90
N GLU A 191 -43.79 23.62 13.37
CA GLU A 191 -44.59 24.66 12.71
C GLU A 191 -45.92 24.85 13.45
N SER A 192 -46.47 26.07 13.43
CA SER A 192 -47.82 26.35 13.90
C SER A 192 -48.54 27.30 12.95
N ARG A 193 -49.87 27.39 13.05
CA ARG A 193 -50.67 28.39 12.36
C ARG A 193 -51.52 29.13 13.38
N GLU A 194 -51.43 30.45 13.40
CA GLU A 194 -52.17 31.32 14.31
C GLU A 194 -52.69 32.52 13.52
N ASN A 195 -54.01 32.77 13.56
CA ASN A 195 -54.68 33.86 12.85
C ASN A 195 -54.29 33.95 11.36
N ASP A 196 -54.33 32.82 10.65
CA ASP A 196 -53.96 32.67 9.24
C ASP A 196 -52.50 32.93 8.85
N ILE A 197 -51.59 33.02 9.84
CA ILE A 197 -50.15 33.14 9.60
C ILE A 197 -49.47 31.84 10.02
N ASP A 198 -48.65 31.29 9.12
CA ASP A 198 -47.81 30.12 9.40
C ASP A 198 -46.48 30.54 10.04
N TYR A 199 -46.09 29.84 11.10
CA TYR A 199 -44.84 30.06 11.83
C TYR A 199 -43.97 28.80 11.81
N VAL A 200 -42.66 29.02 11.89
CA VAL A 200 -41.64 28.01 12.19
C VAL A 200 -40.97 28.37 13.51
N TYR A 201 -40.59 27.36 14.28
CA TYR A 201 -39.82 27.54 15.51
C TYR A 201 -38.41 27.02 15.26
N ILE A 202 -37.41 27.85 15.53
CA ILE A 202 -36.00 27.57 15.30
C ILE A 202 -35.19 27.72 16.58
N LEU A 203 -34.05 27.04 16.69
CA LEU A 203 -33.17 27.15 17.85
C LEU A 203 -32.01 28.12 17.56
N VAL A 204 -31.96 29.26 18.25
CA VAL A 204 -30.87 30.26 18.11
C VAL A 204 -30.18 30.42 19.47
N ASN A 205 -28.89 30.11 19.55
CA ASN A 205 -28.10 30.18 20.79
C ASN A 205 -28.75 29.45 21.98
N GLY A 206 -29.40 28.31 21.71
CA GLY A 206 -30.05 27.46 22.73
C GLY A 206 -31.42 27.93 23.20
N LYS A 207 -32.00 28.99 22.61
CA LYS A 207 -33.37 29.44 22.90
C LYS A 207 -34.27 29.23 21.68
N GLU A 208 -35.51 28.81 21.92
CA GLU A 208 -36.53 28.70 20.88
C GLU A 208 -36.94 30.10 20.43
N VAL A 209 -36.87 30.32 19.12
CA VAL A 209 -37.27 31.56 18.47
C VAL A 209 -38.37 31.23 17.47
N LYS A 210 -39.52 31.90 17.62
CA LYS A 210 -40.66 31.80 16.70
C LYS A 210 -40.45 32.78 15.55
N VAL A 211 -40.54 32.31 14.31
CA VAL A 211 -40.33 33.11 13.10
C VAL A 211 -41.48 32.87 12.13
N GLU A 212 -41.98 33.90 11.48
CA GLU A 212 -42.97 33.71 10.41
C GLU A 212 -42.36 32.91 9.26
N LYS A 213 -43.10 31.92 8.77
CA LYS A 213 -42.61 30.96 7.78
C LYS A 213 -42.23 31.60 6.44
N ASN A 214 -42.82 32.75 6.11
CA ASN A 214 -42.50 33.54 4.92
C ASN A 214 -41.15 34.30 5.00
N LYS A 215 -40.57 34.44 6.21
CA LYS A 215 -39.29 35.13 6.45
C LYS A 215 -38.09 34.19 6.46
N VAL A 216 -38.31 32.92 6.18
CA VAL A 216 -37.28 31.89 6.26
C VAL A 216 -37.24 31.03 5.01
N LYS A 217 -36.12 30.36 4.78
CA LYS A 217 -36.01 29.33 3.75
C LYS A 217 -35.88 27.96 4.40
N ILE A 218 -36.79 27.06 4.04
CA ILE A 218 -36.82 25.69 4.54
C ILE A 218 -35.85 24.79 3.74
N VAL A 219 -34.97 24.06 4.43
CA VAL A 219 -33.92 23.20 3.87
C VAL A 219 -33.96 21.82 4.51
N TYR A 220 -34.25 20.76 3.78
CA TYR A 220 -34.45 19.43 4.35
C TYR A 220 -33.10 18.66 4.44
N SER A 221 -32.64 18.21 5.63
CA SER A 221 -31.41 17.38 5.76
C SER A 221 -31.64 16.04 6.47
N PRO A 222 -30.83 15.02 6.16
CA PRO A 222 -31.04 13.65 6.65
C PRO A 222 -29.77 13.07 7.22
N ASN A 223 -29.86 12.18 8.20
CA ASN A 223 -28.68 11.42 8.59
C ASN A 223 -28.72 10.03 7.95
N PRO A 224 -27.81 9.75 7.02
CA PRO A 224 -27.75 8.49 6.29
C PRO A 224 -26.92 7.47 7.11
N TRP A 225 -27.26 6.20 7.01
CA TRP A 225 -26.61 5.07 7.67
C TRP A 225 -25.07 5.09 7.62
N GLN A 226 -24.51 5.62 6.54
CA GLN A 226 -23.08 5.78 6.26
C GLN A 226 -22.32 6.62 7.30
N ALA A 227 -22.98 7.59 7.93
CA ALA A 227 -22.37 8.42 8.97
C ALA A 227 -22.09 7.61 10.25
N LEU A 228 -22.97 6.68 10.60
CA LEU A 228 -22.81 5.78 11.74
C LEU A 228 -21.77 4.69 11.45
N GLU A 229 -21.75 4.16 10.23
CA GLU A 229 -20.70 3.24 9.75
C GLU A 229 -19.31 3.87 9.89
N SER A 230 -19.18 5.15 9.49
CA SER A 230 -17.93 5.91 9.64
C SER A 230 -17.44 5.97 11.09
N LYS A 231 -18.35 6.18 12.05
CA LYS A 231 -18.03 6.21 13.48
C LYS A 231 -17.50 4.86 13.96
N SER A 232 -18.23 3.78 13.66
CA SER A 232 -17.83 2.42 14.09
C SER A 232 -16.47 2.01 13.51
N ILE A 233 -16.23 2.29 12.22
CA ILE A 233 -14.94 2.02 11.57
C ILE A 233 -13.83 2.83 12.24
N ALA A 234 -14.07 4.12 12.52
CA ALA A 234 -13.09 4.98 13.18
C ALA A 234 -12.68 4.47 14.56
N GLU A 235 -13.64 4.03 15.38
CA GLU A 235 -13.42 3.48 16.73
C GLU A 235 -12.57 2.20 16.68
N ILE A 236 -12.86 1.27 15.75
CA ILE A 236 -12.11 0.02 15.61
C ILE A 236 -10.67 0.30 15.13
N ILE A 237 -10.48 1.21 14.17
CA ILE A 237 -9.15 1.55 13.65
C ILE A 237 -8.26 2.16 14.73
N VAL A 238 -8.74 3.19 15.44
CA VAL A 238 -7.90 3.87 16.43
C VAL A 238 -7.55 2.98 17.64
N ASN A 239 -8.47 2.11 18.06
CA ASN A 239 -8.20 1.10 19.10
C ASN A 239 -7.07 0.15 18.68
N ASN A 240 -7.12 -0.38 17.45
CA ASN A 240 -6.11 -1.30 16.96
C ASN A 240 -4.76 -0.62 16.70
N LEU A 241 -4.75 0.61 16.19
CA LEU A 241 -3.51 1.37 16.00
C LEU A 241 -2.80 1.66 17.33
N ALA A 242 -3.55 1.96 18.39
CA ALA A 242 -2.98 2.18 19.72
C ALA A 242 -2.23 0.95 20.27
N SER A 243 -2.62 -0.26 19.86
CA SER A 243 -1.92 -1.51 20.25
C SER A 243 -0.47 -1.60 19.76
N LEU A 244 -0.06 -0.76 18.80
CA LEU A 244 1.34 -0.59 18.37
C LEU A 244 2.13 0.33 19.32
N GLY A 245 1.67 0.54 20.55
CA GLY A 245 2.34 1.37 21.54
C GLY A 245 2.23 2.88 21.27
N PHE A 246 1.28 3.32 20.44
CA PHE A 246 0.90 4.74 20.35
C PHE A 246 -0.04 5.11 21.50
N LYS A 247 0.02 6.36 21.96
CA LYS A 247 -0.99 6.87 22.88
C LYS A 247 -2.37 6.87 22.21
N TYR A 248 -3.37 6.26 22.84
CA TYR A 248 -4.75 6.27 22.37
C TYR A 248 -5.38 7.67 22.57
N ARG A 249 -5.89 8.28 21.49
CA ARG A 249 -6.61 9.57 21.55
C ARG A 249 -8.05 9.50 21.02
N GLY A 250 -8.48 8.31 20.61
CA GLY A 250 -9.87 7.97 20.28
C GLY A 250 -10.36 8.43 18.91
N ALA A 251 -11.59 8.01 18.61
CA ALA A 251 -12.33 8.44 17.44
C ALA A 251 -13.07 9.75 17.72
N LYS A 252 -13.09 10.67 16.76
CA LYS A 252 -13.61 12.04 16.95
C LYS A 252 -14.54 12.43 15.82
N ASP A 253 -15.74 12.86 16.18
CA ASP A 253 -16.63 13.57 15.24
C ASP A 253 -16.05 14.96 14.99
N SER A 254 -15.70 15.23 13.73
CA SER A 254 -15.13 16.49 13.30
C SER A 254 -15.58 16.79 11.88
N ASN A 255 -15.89 18.06 11.65
CA ASN A 255 -16.36 18.57 10.36
C ASN A 255 -15.21 18.73 9.33
N LEU A 256 -14.27 17.78 9.28
CA LEU A 256 -13.19 17.79 8.31
C LEU A 256 -13.77 17.66 6.90
N TYR A 257 -13.26 18.45 5.96
CA TYR A 257 -13.90 18.61 4.66
C TYR A 257 -14.08 17.27 3.92
N VAL A 258 -13.04 16.42 3.88
CA VAL A 258 -13.09 15.14 3.16
C VAL A 258 -14.04 14.15 3.82
N THR A 259 -14.02 14.02 5.15
CA THR A 259 -14.96 13.16 5.86
C THR A 259 -16.36 13.74 5.92
N ARG A 260 -16.59 15.03 5.71
CA ARG A 260 -17.95 15.62 5.71
C ARG A 260 -18.63 15.48 4.35
N ASN A 261 -17.87 15.63 3.27
CA ASN A 261 -18.43 15.80 1.93
C ASN A 261 -18.41 14.52 1.08
N THR A 262 -17.75 13.46 1.53
CA THR A 262 -17.83 12.13 0.90
C THR A 262 -19.19 11.48 1.16
N THR A 263 -19.74 10.79 0.18
CA THR A 263 -21.08 10.15 0.24
C THR A 263 -21.09 8.73 0.79
N SER A 264 -19.94 8.07 0.79
CA SER A 264 -19.71 6.75 1.41
C SER A 264 -19.32 6.88 2.89
N PRO A 265 -19.31 5.75 3.65
CA PRO A 265 -18.58 5.70 4.91
C PRO A 265 -17.16 6.23 4.71
N SER A 266 -16.68 7.06 5.65
CA SER A 266 -15.37 7.71 5.52
C SER A 266 -14.73 8.06 6.84
N VAL A 267 -13.42 7.83 6.89
CA VAL A 267 -12.55 8.11 8.04
C VAL A 267 -11.30 8.85 7.61
N LEU A 268 -10.73 9.66 8.50
CA LEU A 268 -9.41 10.25 8.35
C LEU A 268 -8.53 9.83 9.52
N LEU A 269 -7.40 9.20 9.23
CA LEU A 269 -6.49 8.62 10.20
C LEU A 269 -5.34 9.58 10.48
N GLU A 270 -5.13 9.95 11.74
CA GLU A 270 -3.88 10.57 12.20
C GLU A 270 -3.01 9.49 12.85
N LEU A 271 -1.96 9.06 12.14
CA LEU A 271 -1.16 7.90 12.53
C LEU A 271 -0.15 8.17 13.67
N GLY A 272 -0.04 9.41 14.13
CA GLY A 272 0.90 9.86 15.14
C GLY A 272 1.25 11.33 14.96
N PHE A 273 2.03 11.92 15.88
CA PHE A 273 2.49 13.30 15.76
C PHE A 273 3.92 13.36 15.21
N ILE A 274 4.10 13.91 14.00
CA ILE A 274 5.43 14.04 13.36
C ILE A 274 6.40 14.92 14.18
N THR A 275 5.85 15.85 14.98
CA THR A 275 6.64 16.72 15.86
C THR A 275 7.12 16.00 17.12
N ASN A 276 6.45 14.93 17.55
CA ASN A 276 6.89 14.11 18.67
C ASN A 276 8.00 13.13 18.24
N PRO A 277 9.14 13.06 18.95
CA PRO A 277 10.25 12.18 18.59
C PRO A 277 9.91 10.69 18.54
N ASP A 278 9.14 10.18 19.51
CA ASP A 278 8.82 8.75 19.62
C ASP A 278 7.85 8.32 18.53
N ASP A 279 6.79 9.11 18.29
CA ASP A 279 5.88 8.88 17.19
C ASP A 279 6.62 9.00 15.85
N ARG A 280 7.41 10.06 15.65
CA ARG A 280 8.19 10.24 14.41
C ARG A 280 9.11 9.06 14.13
N GLN A 281 9.78 8.50 15.13
CA GLN A 281 10.65 7.34 14.94
C GLN A 281 9.87 6.13 14.40
N LYS A 282 8.67 5.88 14.92
CA LYS A 282 7.76 4.84 14.41
C LYS A 282 7.28 5.18 13.00
N LEU A 283 6.84 6.42 12.78
CA LEU A 283 6.24 6.86 11.52
C LEU A 283 7.22 6.84 10.33
N ILE A 284 8.53 7.01 10.54
CA ILE A 284 9.53 6.92 9.46
C ILE A 284 10.10 5.52 9.26
N ASP A 285 9.86 4.59 10.19
CA ASP A 285 10.35 3.23 10.12
C ASP A 285 9.48 2.40 9.15
N PRO A 286 10.05 1.88 8.04
CA PRO A 286 9.30 1.12 7.05
C PRO A 286 8.63 -0.16 7.58
N ILE A 287 9.17 -0.76 8.65
CA ILE A 287 8.59 -1.94 9.32
C ILE A 287 7.38 -1.50 10.14
N TYR A 288 7.48 -0.40 10.87
CA TYR A 288 6.34 0.13 11.64
C TYR A 288 5.21 0.64 10.73
N GLN A 289 5.54 1.25 9.60
CA GLN A 289 4.56 1.60 8.57
C GLN A 289 3.81 0.37 8.04
N GLU A 290 4.48 -0.78 7.92
CA GLU A 290 3.83 -2.06 7.57
C GLU A 290 2.89 -2.51 8.68
N SER A 291 3.32 -2.47 9.94
CA SER A 291 2.48 -2.82 11.08
C SER A 291 1.25 -1.91 11.21
N ILE A 292 1.38 -0.61 10.92
CA ILE A 292 0.26 0.33 10.84
C ILE A 292 -0.73 -0.10 9.76
N ALA A 293 -0.25 -0.38 8.55
CA ALA A 293 -1.09 -0.83 7.45
C ALA A 293 -1.81 -2.16 7.78
N GLN A 294 -1.12 -3.12 8.40
CA GLN A 294 -1.69 -4.38 8.87
C GLN A 294 -2.78 -4.16 9.93
N LYS A 295 -2.59 -3.22 10.87
CA LYS A 295 -3.61 -2.90 11.89
C LYS A 295 -4.85 -2.25 11.29
N ILE A 296 -4.68 -1.39 10.28
CA ILE A 296 -5.83 -0.84 9.54
C ILE A 296 -6.57 -1.98 8.82
N LEU A 297 -5.87 -2.87 8.11
CA LEU A 297 -6.49 -4.02 7.47
C LEU A 297 -7.26 -4.88 8.49
N GLN A 298 -6.63 -5.25 9.61
CA GLN A 298 -7.24 -6.04 10.67
C GLN A 298 -8.54 -5.40 11.18
N SER A 299 -8.55 -4.07 11.37
CA SER A 299 -9.75 -3.34 11.77
C SER A 299 -10.88 -3.44 10.75
N LEU A 300 -10.57 -3.38 9.45
CA LEU A 300 -11.57 -3.50 8.39
C LEU A 300 -12.10 -4.92 8.30
N LEU A 301 -11.25 -5.94 8.39
CA LEU A 301 -11.67 -7.34 8.43
C LEU A 301 -12.63 -7.56 9.61
N SER A 302 -12.24 -7.14 10.82
CA SER A 302 -13.10 -7.25 12.01
C SER A 302 -14.42 -6.49 11.87
N TYR A 303 -14.39 -5.28 11.27
CA TYR A 303 -15.60 -4.52 11.01
C TYR A 303 -16.53 -5.30 10.08
N TYR A 304 -16.08 -5.68 8.89
CA TYR A 304 -16.93 -6.34 7.90
C TYR A 304 -17.36 -7.75 8.32
N GLU A 305 -16.55 -8.51 9.08
CA GLU A 305 -16.95 -9.80 9.67
C GLU A 305 -18.09 -9.66 10.68
N VAL A 306 -18.00 -8.68 11.59
CA VAL A 306 -18.99 -8.50 12.66
C VAL A 306 -20.22 -7.77 12.15
N TYR A 307 -20.05 -6.81 11.25
CA TYR A 307 -21.11 -5.91 10.80
C TYR A 307 -22.07 -6.55 9.79
N GLU A 308 -21.56 -7.29 8.81
CA GLU A 308 -22.40 -8.04 7.86
C GLU A 308 -23.22 -9.12 8.59
N ASN A 309 -22.61 -9.80 9.58
CA ASN A 309 -23.30 -10.80 10.40
C ASN A 309 -24.37 -10.22 11.35
N ASN A 310 -24.19 -8.98 11.83
CA ASN A 310 -25.14 -8.32 12.73
C ASN A 310 -26.28 -7.60 12.01
N LYS A 311 -26.08 -7.12 10.76
CA LYS A 311 -27.16 -6.57 9.91
C LYS A 311 -28.24 -7.62 9.62
N ILE A 312 -27.83 -8.82 9.23
CA ILE A 312 -28.73 -9.93 8.88
C ILE A 312 -29.59 -10.36 10.08
N LYS A 313 -28.99 -10.41 11.28
CA LYS A 313 -29.70 -10.84 12.51
C LYS A 313 -30.59 -9.77 13.13
N ALA A 314 -30.25 -8.49 13.00
CA ALA A 314 -30.98 -7.40 13.64
C ALA A 314 -32.24 -6.95 12.87
N PHE A 315 -32.29 -7.17 11.54
CA PHE A 315 -33.35 -6.63 10.69
C PHE A 315 -34.16 -7.66 9.89
N GLY A 316 -33.86 -8.96 10.02
CA GLY A 316 -34.65 -10.01 9.35
C GLY A 316 -34.66 -9.89 7.82
N MET A 317 -33.67 -9.22 7.24
CA MET A 317 -33.48 -9.14 5.80
C MET A 317 -33.23 -10.54 5.24
N PRO A 318 -33.75 -10.86 4.03
CA PRO A 318 -33.31 -12.06 3.34
C PRO A 318 -31.78 -12.04 3.25
N GLU A 319 -31.14 -13.17 3.58
CA GLU A 319 -29.69 -13.29 3.41
C GLU A 319 -29.32 -12.83 2.01
N LYS A 320 -28.29 -11.99 1.88
CA LYS A 320 -27.83 -11.56 0.57
C LYS A 320 -27.46 -12.80 -0.25
N THR A 321 -28.03 -12.90 -1.45
CA THR A 321 -27.66 -13.91 -2.43
C THR A 321 -26.17 -13.82 -2.73
N ASP A 322 -25.43 -14.90 -2.48
CA ASP A 322 -23.98 -14.93 -2.65
C ASP A 322 -23.45 -16.32 -2.99
N LEU A 323 -22.35 -16.34 -3.75
CA LEU A 323 -21.50 -17.50 -3.98
C LEU A 323 -20.39 -17.51 -2.92
N VAL A 324 -20.38 -18.50 -2.03
CA VAL A 324 -19.40 -18.56 -0.95
C VAL A 324 -18.38 -19.65 -1.24
N LEU A 325 -17.11 -19.24 -1.34
CA LEU A 325 -15.97 -20.13 -1.50
C LEU A 325 -15.43 -20.51 -0.11
N SER A 326 -15.10 -21.78 0.10
CA SER A 326 -14.52 -22.25 1.37
C SER A 326 -13.07 -21.83 1.60
N LYS A 327 -12.40 -21.31 0.55
CA LYS A 327 -11.08 -20.66 0.51
C LYS A 327 -10.96 -19.83 -0.77
N ASP A 328 -10.20 -18.74 -0.78
CA ASP A 328 -9.88 -17.98 -2.02
C ASP A 328 -8.41 -18.08 -2.45
N LYS A 329 -7.58 -18.73 -1.63
CA LYS A 329 -6.16 -19.01 -1.87
C LYS A 329 -5.88 -20.45 -1.44
N ILE A 330 -5.45 -21.29 -2.36
CA ILE A 330 -5.18 -22.71 -2.09
C ILE A 330 -3.88 -23.17 -2.75
N LEU A 331 -3.33 -24.29 -2.29
CA LEU A 331 -2.23 -24.96 -2.98
C LEU A 331 -2.78 -25.93 -4.03
N LEU A 332 -2.00 -26.17 -5.08
CA LEU A 332 -2.38 -27.06 -6.17
C LEU A 332 -2.72 -28.47 -5.62
N GLY A 333 -3.91 -28.98 -5.95
CA GLY A 333 -4.41 -30.25 -5.42
C GLY A 333 -5.20 -30.13 -4.12
N ASP A 334 -5.25 -28.97 -3.46
CA ASP A 334 -6.26 -28.71 -2.44
C ASP A 334 -7.65 -28.57 -3.07
N SER A 335 -8.66 -28.94 -2.29
CA SER A 335 -10.05 -28.74 -2.65
C SER A 335 -10.61 -27.41 -2.13
N ILE A 336 -11.54 -26.86 -2.90
CA ILE A 336 -12.34 -25.68 -2.59
C ILE A 336 -13.82 -26.05 -2.71
N ASP A 337 -14.63 -25.65 -1.75
CA ASP A 337 -16.08 -25.87 -1.74
C ASP A 337 -16.79 -24.59 -2.15
N PHE A 338 -17.80 -24.73 -3.00
CA PHE A 338 -18.68 -23.66 -3.44
C PHE A 338 -20.04 -23.89 -2.81
N THR A 339 -20.46 -22.93 -1.99
CA THR A 339 -21.73 -22.93 -1.30
C THR A 339 -22.55 -21.71 -1.68
N PHE A 340 -23.85 -21.79 -1.44
CA PHE A 340 -24.81 -20.74 -1.79
C PHE A 340 -25.43 -20.20 -0.52
N LYS A 341 -25.51 -18.87 -0.40
CA LYS A 341 -26.23 -18.19 0.68
C LYS A 341 -27.33 -17.31 0.10
N GLY A 342 -28.43 -17.19 0.83
CA GLY A 342 -29.51 -16.29 0.42
C GLY A 342 -30.13 -16.58 -0.94
N ILE A 343 -30.14 -17.83 -1.38
CA ILE A 343 -30.75 -18.24 -2.65
C ILE A 343 -32.04 -18.97 -2.33
N GLU A 344 -33.17 -18.44 -2.80
CA GLU A 344 -34.46 -19.10 -2.70
C GLU A 344 -34.44 -20.44 -3.45
N ASP A 345 -35.07 -21.48 -2.87
CA ASP A 345 -35.09 -22.83 -3.45
C ASP A 345 -35.76 -22.89 -4.84
N THR A 346 -36.58 -21.89 -5.16
CA THR A 346 -37.28 -21.74 -6.43
C THR A 346 -36.40 -21.24 -7.56
N LEU A 347 -35.26 -20.60 -7.27
CA LEU A 347 -34.35 -20.09 -8.31
C LEU A 347 -33.54 -21.22 -8.95
N LEU A 348 -33.49 -21.20 -10.28
CA LEU A 348 -32.53 -22.01 -11.03
C LEU A 348 -31.14 -21.39 -10.85
N LYS A 349 -30.14 -22.23 -10.58
CA LYS A 349 -28.78 -21.81 -10.31
C LYS A 349 -27.76 -22.67 -11.05
N LYS A 350 -26.72 -22.03 -11.56
CA LYS A 350 -25.58 -22.69 -12.20
C LYS A 350 -24.30 -21.99 -11.76
N VAL A 351 -23.31 -22.73 -11.31
CA VAL A 351 -21.94 -22.22 -11.14
C VAL A 351 -21.08 -22.76 -12.25
N GLU A 352 -20.26 -21.90 -12.83
CA GLU A 352 -19.14 -22.26 -13.70
C GLU A 352 -17.83 -21.84 -13.07
N ILE A 353 -16.80 -22.68 -13.18
CA ILE A 353 -15.43 -22.31 -12.86
C ILE A 353 -14.70 -22.08 -14.18
N LYS A 354 -14.11 -20.90 -14.33
CA LYS A 354 -13.31 -20.51 -15.48
C LYS A 354 -11.83 -20.43 -15.14
N TYR A 355 -11.01 -20.83 -16.10
CA TYR A 355 -9.56 -20.64 -16.10
C TYR A 355 -9.14 -20.14 -17.48
N LEU A 356 -8.54 -18.94 -17.56
CA LEU A 356 -8.20 -18.28 -18.82
C LEU A 356 -9.40 -18.23 -19.78
N ASP A 357 -10.56 -17.82 -19.26
CA ASP A 357 -11.86 -17.73 -19.96
C ASP A 357 -12.50 -19.07 -20.39
N GLU A 358 -11.83 -20.21 -20.21
CA GLU A 358 -12.39 -21.54 -20.47
C GLU A 358 -13.13 -22.08 -19.25
N VAL A 359 -14.36 -22.58 -19.44
CA VAL A 359 -15.12 -23.28 -18.39
C VAL A 359 -14.48 -24.65 -18.15
N VAL A 360 -13.91 -24.84 -16.95
CA VAL A 360 -13.22 -26.06 -16.52
C VAL A 360 -14.06 -26.94 -15.60
N ALA A 361 -15.11 -26.38 -14.98
CA ALA A 361 -16.09 -27.12 -14.20
C ALA A 361 -17.43 -26.39 -14.19
N SER A 362 -18.54 -27.13 -14.00
CA SER A 362 -19.88 -26.56 -13.85
C SER A 362 -20.72 -27.42 -12.91
N SER A 363 -21.62 -26.80 -12.15
CA SER A 363 -22.56 -27.48 -11.25
C SER A 363 -23.82 -26.65 -11.04
N GLU A 364 -24.96 -27.30 -10.78
CA GLU A 364 -26.23 -26.65 -10.38
C GLU A 364 -26.47 -26.73 -8.86
N ALA A 365 -25.57 -27.40 -8.15
CA ALA A 365 -25.61 -27.58 -6.70
C ALA A 365 -24.29 -27.14 -6.07
N GLN A 366 -24.30 -27.04 -4.74
CA GLN A 366 -23.07 -26.89 -3.98
C GLN A 366 -22.12 -28.04 -4.35
N PHE A 367 -20.85 -27.73 -4.56
CA PHE A 367 -19.90 -28.72 -5.05
C PHE A 367 -18.48 -28.38 -4.59
N THR A 368 -17.64 -29.41 -4.60
CA THR A 368 -16.22 -29.31 -4.32
C THR A 368 -15.45 -29.39 -5.63
N PHE A 369 -14.48 -28.51 -5.82
CA PHE A 369 -13.57 -28.50 -6.96
C PHE A 369 -12.14 -28.70 -6.47
N THR A 370 -11.36 -29.48 -7.21
CA THR A 370 -9.92 -29.64 -6.97
C THR A 370 -9.19 -29.20 -8.24
N PRO A 371 -8.59 -27.99 -8.24
CA PRO A 371 -7.88 -27.51 -9.41
C PRO A 371 -6.66 -28.37 -9.73
N ASN A 372 -6.44 -28.61 -11.02
CA ASN A 372 -5.28 -29.34 -11.56
C ASN A 372 -4.24 -28.43 -12.23
N LYS A 373 -4.49 -27.11 -12.27
CA LYS A 373 -3.58 -26.08 -12.76
C LYS A 373 -3.43 -24.99 -11.71
N ASP A 374 -2.27 -24.35 -11.69
CA ASP A 374 -2.03 -23.13 -10.91
C ASP A 374 -2.42 -21.87 -11.69
N GLY A 375 -2.69 -20.79 -10.96
CA GLY A 375 -3.10 -19.50 -11.50
C GLY A 375 -4.42 -19.00 -10.90
N GLU A 376 -4.95 -17.94 -11.51
CA GLU A 376 -6.23 -17.34 -11.13
C GLU A 376 -7.38 -18.09 -11.81
N PHE A 377 -8.38 -18.45 -11.02
CA PHE A 377 -9.65 -19.02 -11.46
C PHE A 377 -10.77 -18.04 -11.11
N GLU A 378 -11.85 -18.09 -11.89
CA GLU A 378 -13.06 -17.31 -11.66
C GLU A 378 -14.25 -18.25 -11.50
N ALA A 379 -14.96 -18.15 -10.39
CA ALA A 379 -16.20 -18.86 -10.14
C ALA A 379 -17.38 -17.92 -10.39
N ILE A 380 -18.25 -18.29 -11.31
CA ILE A 380 -19.39 -17.48 -11.76
C ILE A 380 -20.66 -18.22 -11.42
N LEU A 381 -21.47 -17.64 -10.53
CA LEU A 381 -22.82 -18.08 -10.23
C LEU A 381 -23.80 -17.32 -11.10
N TYR A 382 -24.61 -18.04 -11.84
CA TYR A 382 -25.73 -17.54 -12.62
C TYR A 382 -27.03 -17.94 -11.95
N LEU A 383 -27.97 -17.01 -11.86
CA LEU A 383 -29.28 -17.20 -11.25
C LEU A 383 -30.38 -16.82 -12.22
N LYS A 384 -31.48 -17.57 -12.17
CA LYS A 384 -32.63 -17.36 -13.02
C LYS A 384 -33.93 -17.74 -12.30
N SER A 385 -34.91 -16.84 -12.33
CA SER A 385 -36.28 -17.17 -11.91
C SER A 385 -36.92 -18.14 -12.91
N PRO A 386 -37.70 -19.16 -12.47
CA PRO A 386 -38.30 -20.16 -13.36
C PRO A 386 -39.10 -19.55 -14.51
N ASP A 387 -39.77 -18.43 -14.25
CA ASP A 387 -40.64 -17.74 -15.21
C ASP A 387 -39.92 -16.65 -16.03
N SER A 388 -38.61 -16.45 -15.81
CA SER A 388 -37.85 -15.40 -16.50
C SER A 388 -37.55 -15.77 -17.95
N VAL A 389 -37.76 -14.79 -18.84
CA VAL A 389 -37.40 -14.87 -20.26
C VAL A 389 -35.92 -14.58 -20.52
N ASN A 390 -35.20 -14.02 -19.54
CA ASN A 390 -33.77 -13.76 -19.65
C ASN A 390 -32.98 -15.08 -19.60
N GLU A 391 -31.78 -15.09 -20.17
CA GLU A 391 -30.87 -16.23 -20.04
C GLU A 391 -30.46 -16.43 -18.58
N TYR A 392 -30.14 -15.32 -17.89
CA TYR A 392 -29.92 -15.23 -16.45
C TYR A 392 -30.38 -13.87 -15.93
N ASP A 393 -30.93 -13.82 -14.73
CA ASP A 393 -31.41 -12.60 -14.07
C ASP A 393 -30.34 -11.93 -13.21
N GLU A 394 -29.41 -12.72 -12.65
CA GLU A 394 -28.28 -12.23 -11.87
C GLU A 394 -27.04 -13.07 -12.11
N VAL A 395 -25.87 -12.42 -12.09
CA VAL A 395 -24.57 -13.06 -12.25
C VAL A 395 -23.63 -12.55 -11.17
N ILE A 396 -23.08 -13.45 -10.35
CA ILE A 396 -22.15 -13.17 -9.26
C ILE A 396 -20.84 -13.86 -9.58
N SER A 397 -19.74 -13.10 -9.61
CA SER A 397 -18.40 -13.64 -9.87
C SER A 397 -17.48 -13.49 -8.66
N LYS A 398 -16.70 -14.53 -8.37
CA LYS A 398 -15.61 -14.51 -7.37
C LYS A 398 -14.36 -15.17 -7.92
N LYS A 399 -13.21 -14.57 -7.64
CA LYS A 399 -11.90 -15.09 -8.04
C LYS A 399 -11.21 -15.83 -6.91
N PHE A 400 -10.44 -16.85 -7.25
CA PHE A 400 -9.55 -17.55 -6.32
C PHE A 400 -8.23 -17.93 -6.99
N ASN A 401 -7.17 -18.03 -6.20
CA ASN A 401 -5.82 -18.29 -6.67
C ASN A 401 -5.31 -19.66 -6.22
N VAL A 402 -4.75 -20.41 -7.16
CA VAL A 402 -4.14 -21.72 -6.93
C VAL A 402 -2.64 -21.58 -7.10
N TYR A 403 -1.88 -21.91 -6.05
CA TYR A 403 -0.42 -21.79 -6.04
C TYR A 403 0.24 -23.15 -6.08
N LYS A 404 1.37 -23.27 -6.78
CA LYS A 404 2.23 -24.45 -6.64
C LYS A 404 2.87 -24.48 -5.25
N TYR A 405 3.06 -25.69 -4.72
CA TYR A 405 3.88 -25.93 -3.54
C TYR A 405 5.28 -25.30 -3.71
N PRO A 406 5.81 -24.65 -2.67
CA PRO A 406 7.13 -24.06 -2.73
C PRO A 406 8.22 -25.14 -2.75
N THR A 407 9.32 -24.88 -3.46
CA THR A 407 10.48 -25.78 -3.52
C THR A 407 11.79 -25.03 -3.28
N ILE A 408 12.77 -25.72 -2.69
CA ILE A 408 14.12 -25.23 -2.43
C ILE A 408 14.99 -25.52 -3.66
N LYS A 409 15.18 -24.50 -4.50
CA LYS A 409 16.04 -24.60 -5.67
C LYS A 409 17.50 -24.76 -5.26
N ASN A 410 18.02 -23.88 -4.41
CA ASN A 410 19.41 -23.89 -3.96
C ASN A 410 19.55 -23.46 -2.50
N ILE A 411 20.54 -24.03 -1.83
CA ILE A 411 21.08 -23.51 -0.56
C ILE A 411 22.37 -22.77 -0.91
N ILE A 412 22.43 -21.50 -0.55
CA ILE A 412 23.56 -20.61 -0.83
C ILE A 412 24.28 -20.36 0.49
N LEU A 413 25.54 -20.77 0.55
CA LEU A 413 26.44 -20.61 1.68
C LEU A 413 27.42 -19.49 1.38
N SER A 414 27.64 -18.59 2.33
CA SER A 414 28.54 -17.46 2.12
C SER A 414 29.27 -17.06 3.39
N PRO A 415 30.62 -17.00 3.38
CA PRO A 415 31.49 -17.29 2.25
C PRO A 415 31.54 -18.80 1.93
N ASP A 416 31.94 -19.15 0.70
CA ASP A 416 32.06 -20.56 0.25
C ASP A 416 33.11 -21.36 1.05
N ASN A 417 34.04 -20.67 1.71
CA ASN A 417 35.06 -21.25 2.58
C ASN A 417 35.03 -20.53 3.95
N PRO A 418 34.08 -20.89 4.83
CA PRO A 418 33.95 -20.27 6.14
C PRO A 418 35.10 -20.66 7.07
N THR A 419 35.47 -19.75 7.96
CA THR A 419 36.43 -19.99 9.05
C THR A 419 35.72 -19.99 10.40
N SER A 420 36.28 -20.68 11.39
CA SER A 420 35.74 -20.64 12.74
C SER A 420 35.71 -19.22 13.28
N LYS A 421 34.74 -18.96 14.16
CA LYS A 421 34.40 -17.68 14.80
C LYS A 421 34.01 -16.55 13.83
N ASN A 422 33.90 -16.83 12.55
CA ASN A 422 33.48 -15.85 11.54
C ASN A 422 32.09 -16.18 11.01
N ASN A 423 31.31 -15.15 10.70
CA ASN A 423 29.93 -15.34 10.27
C ASN A 423 29.85 -16.04 8.91
N ILE A 424 29.04 -17.10 8.83
CA ILE A 424 28.51 -17.66 7.59
C ILE A 424 27.03 -17.30 7.46
N THR A 425 26.66 -16.78 6.29
CA THR A 425 25.27 -16.58 5.90
C THR A 425 24.79 -17.80 5.14
N ILE A 426 23.69 -18.38 5.57
CA ILE A 426 23.00 -19.49 4.90
C ILE A 426 21.68 -18.93 4.36
N SER A 427 21.49 -18.97 3.06
CA SER A 427 20.30 -18.43 2.40
C SER A 427 19.71 -19.41 1.39
N ILE A 428 18.42 -19.24 1.09
CA ILE A 428 17.67 -20.14 0.24
C ILE A 428 17.20 -19.42 -1.01
N GLU A 429 17.42 -20.05 -2.16
CA GLU A 429 16.71 -19.72 -3.39
C GLU A 429 15.48 -20.64 -3.50
N LYS A 430 14.29 -20.05 -3.40
CA LYS A 430 13.00 -20.74 -3.46
C LYS A 430 12.34 -20.51 -4.82
N GLU A 431 11.63 -21.52 -5.32
CA GLU A 431 10.68 -21.39 -6.42
C GLU A 431 9.25 -21.67 -5.92
N ASN A 432 8.25 -21.10 -6.60
CA ASN A 432 6.83 -21.25 -6.29
C ASN A 432 6.45 -20.82 -4.86
N GLY A 433 5.32 -21.30 -4.35
CA GLY A 433 4.74 -20.92 -3.06
C GLY A 433 3.68 -19.83 -3.16
N SER A 434 2.84 -19.77 -2.14
CA SER A 434 1.76 -18.80 -2.04
C SER A 434 2.26 -17.40 -1.70
N LEU A 435 1.44 -16.40 -1.99
CA LEU A 435 1.69 -15.01 -1.59
C LEU A 435 1.48 -14.78 -0.09
N VAL A 436 0.90 -15.74 0.64
CA VAL A 436 0.78 -15.69 2.11
C VAL A 436 2.15 -15.85 2.78
N GLY A 437 3.10 -16.45 2.07
CA GLY A 437 4.48 -16.62 2.49
C GLY A 437 4.80 -18.01 3.00
N CYS A 438 6.07 -18.23 3.31
CA CYS A 438 6.58 -19.50 3.79
C CYS A 438 7.40 -19.31 5.07
N ASP A 439 7.40 -20.33 5.90
CA ASP A 439 8.29 -20.47 7.05
C ASP A 439 9.46 -21.40 6.69
N TYR A 440 10.63 -21.07 7.22
CA TYR A 440 11.90 -21.74 6.95
C TYR A 440 12.48 -22.21 8.28
N THR A 441 12.60 -23.52 8.46
CA THR A 441 13.29 -24.10 9.61
C THR A 441 14.72 -24.45 9.20
N PHE A 442 15.69 -23.87 9.89
CA PHE A 442 17.11 -24.14 9.69
C PHE A 442 17.64 -25.00 10.83
N GLU A 443 18.21 -26.15 10.49
CA GLU A 443 18.87 -27.04 11.43
C GLU A 443 20.33 -27.22 11.02
N ILE A 444 21.26 -26.78 11.86
CA ILE A 444 22.70 -26.90 11.63
C ILE A 444 23.25 -27.97 12.55
N TYR A 445 23.97 -28.93 11.98
CA TYR A 445 24.56 -30.08 12.64
C TYR A 445 26.08 -30.03 12.56
N LYS A 446 26.73 -30.55 13.60
CA LYS A 446 28.12 -30.98 13.58
C LYS A 446 28.20 -32.43 14.01
N GLY A 447 28.56 -33.32 13.09
CA GLY A 447 28.30 -34.75 13.27
C GLY A 447 26.80 -34.99 13.48
N GLU A 448 26.43 -35.71 14.55
CA GLU A 448 25.03 -35.97 14.91
C GLU A 448 24.41 -34.90 15.83
N ARG A 449 25.21 -33.94 16.31
CA ARG A 449 24.77 -32.91 17.27
C ARG A 449 24.13 -31.73 16.54
N ILE A 450 22.89 -31.38 16.90
CA ILE A 450 22.25 -30.12 16.51
C ILE A 450 22.94 -28.97 17.25
N ILE A 451 23.45 -28.00 16.49
CA ILE A 451 24.10 -26.79 16.98
C ILE A 451 23.13 -25.60 16.97
N LEU A 452 22.24 -25.56 15.98
CA LEU A 452 21.22 -24.53 15.85
C LEU A 452 19.97 -25.17 15.26
N SER A 453 18.81 -24.86 15.84
CA SER A 453 17.51 -25.14 15.24
C SER A 453 16.60 -23.93 15.48
N GLY A 454 15.95 -23.46 14.43
CA GLY A 454 15.03 -22.35 14.53
C GLY A 454 14.23 -22.12 13.27
N THR A 455 12.99 -21.65 13.44
CA THR A 455 12.09 -21.29 12.35
C THR A 455 12.04 -19.78 12.19
N SER A 456 12.06 -19.32 10.94
CA SER A 456 11.94 -17.91 10.57
C SER A 456 11.05 -17.77 9.35
N ASP A 457 10.38 -16.63 9.24
CA ASP A 457 9.71 -16.17 8.01
C ASP A 457 10.70 -15.64 6.95
N LYS A 458 11.99 -15.56 7.28
CA LYS A 458 13.07 -15.17 6.38
C LYS A 458 13.77 -16.38 5.82
N ASN A 459 14.08 -16.32 4.52
CA ASN A 459 14.81 -17.35 3.80
C ASN A 459 16.34 -17.30 4.02
N VAL A 460 16.79 -16.69 5.12
CA VAL A 460 18.22 -16.47 5.42
C VAL A 460 18.49 -16.44 6.92
N ILE A 461 19.60 -17.07 7.32
CA ILE A 461 20.15 -16.97 8.67
C ILE A 461 21.64 -16.66 8.64
N ASN A 462 22.11 -16.13 9.77
CA ASN A 462 23.53 -15.95 10.06
C ASN A 462 23.91 -16.94 11.15
N PHE A 463 25.05 -17.61 10.97
CA PHE A 463 25.58 -18.58 11.90
C PHE A 463 27.07 -18.31 12.10
N ILE A 464 27.56 -18.44 13.34
CA ILE A 464 28.97 -18.31 13.67
C ILE A 464 29.43 -19.68 14.20
N PRO A 465 30.19 -20.46 13.41
CA PRO A 465 30.70 -21.75 13.85
C PRO A 465 31.83 -21.54 14.87
N ASN A 466 31.71 -22.15 16.05
CA ASN A 466 32.73 -22.02 17.11
C ASN A 466 33.88 -23.02 16.96
N GLU A 467 33.74 -24.03 16.11
CA GLU A 467 34.69 -25.13 15.97
C GLU A 467 34.94 -25.41 14.48
N ASP A 468 36.11 -25.97 14.15
CA ASP A 468 36.46 -26.36 12.77
C ASP A 468 35.87 -27.72 12.39
N GLY A 469 35.80 -28.00 11.09
CA GLY A 469 35.38 -29.28 10.53
C GLY A 469 34.09 -29.19 9.72
N GLU A 470 33.51 -30.35 9.42
CA GLU A 470 32.32 -30.45 8.59
C GLU A 470 31.04 -30.13 9.37
N TYR A 471 30.21 -29.29 8.76
CA TYR A 471 28.87 -28.95 9.19
C TYR A 471 27.87 -29.39 8.12
N LYS A 472 26.70 -29.82 8.58
CA LYS A 472 25.56 -30.07 7.71
C LYS A 472 24.44 -29.10 8.06
N VAL A 473 23.79 -28.51 7.08
CA VAL A 473 22.56 -27.74 7.26
C VAL A 473 21.41 -28.47 6.58
N ILE A 474 20.31 -28.64 7.31
CA ILE A 474 19.03 -29.12 6.80
C ILE A 474 18.07 -27.94 6.86
N ILE A 475 17.40 -27.70 5.75
CA ILE A 475 16.42 -26.64 5.60
C ILE A 475 15.09 -27.28 5.29
N LYS A 476 14.08 -26.94 6.09
CA LYS A 476 12.70 -27.41 5.91
C LYS A 476 11.82 -26.22 5.60
N LEU A 477 11.11 -26.30 4.49
CA LEU A 477 10.28 -25.23 3.94
C LEU A 477 8.81 -25.59 4.14
N LYS A 478 8.01 -24.64 4.62
CA LYS A 478 6.56 -24.81 4.77
C LYS A 478 5.83 -23.57 4.27
N ASP A 479 4.92 -23.74 3.33
CA ASP A 479 3.95 -22.72 2.95
C ASP A 479 2.90 -22.56 4.05
N LYS A 480 2.52 -21.31 4.33
CA LYS A 480 1.53 -21.03 5.38
C LYS A 480 0.13 -21.55 5.05
N LEU A 481 -0.15 -21.81 3.76
CA LEU A 481 -1.39 -22.48 3.35
C LEU A 481 -1.32 -24.01 3.46
N SER A 482 -0.13 -24.59 3.61
CA SER A 482 0.06 -26.03 3.57
C SER A 482 -0.39 -26.71 4.86
N LYS A 483 -1.05 -27.86 4.69
CA LYS A 483 -1.39 -28.79 5.77
C LYS A 483 -0.24 -29.74 6.11
N ASN A 484 0.78 -29.82 5.24
CA ASN A 484 1.92 -30.68 5.47
C ASN A 484 2.77 -30.15 6.63
N GLU A 485 3.55 -31.03 7.25
CA GLU A 485 4.54 -30.60 8.24
C GLU A 485 5.62 -29.73 7.57
N TYR A 486 6.09 -30.17 6.40
CA TYR A 486 6.98 -29.44 5.49
C TYR A 486 6.62 -29.78 4.04
N ASP A 487 6.78 -28.82 3.14
CA ASP A 487 6.51 -28.95 1.71
C ASP A 487 7.75 -29.33 0.91
N ASP A 488 8.93 -28.92 1.38
CA ASP A 488 10.20 -29.34 0.82
C ASP A 488 11.29 -29.36 1.89
N ILE A 489 12.26 -30.26 1.74
CA ILE A 489 13.40 -30.41 2.64
C ILE A 489 14.66 -30.57 1.80
N LYS A 490 15.68 -29.77 2.08
CA LYS A 490 16.96 -29.86 1.40
C LYS A 490 18.11 -29.75 2.38
N GLU A 491 19.17 -30.49 2.10
CA GLU A 491 20.40 -30.45 2.88
C GLU A 491 21.58 -29.96 2.05
N ALA A 492 22.57 -29.40 2.75
CA ALA A 492 23.87 -29.03 2.21
C ALA A 492 24.94 -29.21 3.30
N SER A 493 26.18 -29.48 2.89
CA SER A 493 27.33 -29.53 3.79
C SER A 493 28.32 -28.42 3.49
N PHE A 494 29.05 -27.98 4.51
CA PHE A 494 30.18 -27.07 4.38
C PHE A 494 31.28 -27.37 5.38
N ILE A 495 32.52 -27.03 5.01
CA ILE A 495 33.70 -27.24 5.85
C ILE A 495 34.13 -25.90 6.41
N VAL A 496 34.16 -25.81 7.74
CA VAL A 496 34.71 -24.67 8.49
C VAL A 496 36.19 -24.92 8.73
N ARG A 497 37.04 -23.98 8.33
CA ARG A 497 38.49 -24.07 8.50
C ARG A 497 38.98 -23.32 9.75
N PRO A 498 40.13 -23.72 10.33
CA PRO A 498 40.77 -22.96 11.40
C PRO A 498 41.01 -21.51 11.01
N GLU A 499 40.90 -20.63 12.00
CA GLU A 499 41.18 -19.18 11.89
C GLU A 499 42.64 -18.88 11.43
N GLU A 500 43.54 -19.86 11.42
CA GLU A 500 44.95 -19.74 11.05
C GLU A 500 45.28 -20.31 9.65
N ALA A 501 44.87 -19.57 8.61
CA ALA A 501 45.44 -19.71 7.25
C ALA A 501 45.50 -18.37 6.47
N ALA A 502 45.57 -17.24 7.18
CA ALA A 502 45.82 -15.91 6.59
C ALA A 502 47.01 -15.17 7.22
N SER A 503 47.75 -15.82 8.14
CA SER A 503 48.91 -15.24 8.82
C SER A 503 50.15 -16.10 8.55
N ARG A 504 50.80 -15.86 7.41
CA ARG A 504 52.25 -16.08 7.17
C ARG A 504 52.64 -15.45 5.83
N GLY A 505 53.04 -14.18 5.91
CA GLY A 505 53.53 -13.38 4.79
C GLY A 505 53.99 -12.01 5.28
N THR A 506 55.19 -11.99 5.88
CA THR A 506 56.03 -10.85 6.28
C THR A 506 55.48 -9.83 7.29
N ASN A 507 55.92 -10.00 8.54
CA ASN A 507 55.99 -8.93 9.53
C ASN A 507 57.24 -8.08 9.25
N THR A 508 57.06 -6.81 8.89
CA THR A 508 57.99 -5.74 9.26
C THR A 508 57.14 -4.73 10.01
N GLN A 509 57.35 -4.66 11.32
CA GLN A 509 56.64 -3.73 12.19
C GLN A 509 57.25 -2.33 12.11
N ASN A 510 56.34 -1.38 12.29
CA ASN A 510 56.49 0.00 12.74
C ASN A 510 56.89 1.05 11.71
N GLN A 511 55.86 1.69 11.13
CA GLN A 511 55.62 3.13 11.34
C GLN A 511 54.21 3.53 10.86
N THR A 512 53.54 4.30 11.68
CA THR A 512 52.42 5.19 11.33
C THR A 512 52.61 5.81 9.94
N THR A 513 51.84 5.36 8.94
CA THR A 513 51.74 6.08 7.65
C THR A 513 50.39 5.88 6.98
N GLN A 514 49.93 6.96 6.36
CA GLN A 514 48.63 7.25 5.79
C GLN A 514 48.06 6.26 4.75
N VAL A 515 46.72 6.23 4.74
CA VAL A 515 45.79 5.91 3.64
C VAL A 515 46.37 6.12 2.24
N ILE A 516 46.59 5.03 1.47
CA ILE A 516 46.58 5.09 0.00
C ILE A 516 46.09 3.76 -0.62
N ASN A 517 45.14 3.87 -1.57
CA ASN A 517 44.61 2.88 -2.53
C ASN A 517 43.39 2.00 -2.16
N GLY A 518 42.29 2.63 -1.73
CA GLY A 518 40.96 2.02 -1.57
C GLY A 518 40.34 1.46 -2.86
N MET A 519 40.73 0.24 -3.25
CA MET A 519 40.09 -0.57 -4.29
C MET A 519 38.90 -1.36 -3.70
N PHE A 520 37.78 -1.39 -4.42
CA PHE A 520 36.61 -2.20 -4.09
C PHE A 520 36.91 -3.68 -4.35
N LYS A 521 36.94 -4.50 -3.30
CA LYS A 521 37.19 -5.95 -3.40
C LYS A 521 35.89 -6.72 -3.18
N ILE A 522 35.68 -7.76 -3.98
CA ILE A 522 34.62 -8.74 -3.75
C ILE A 522 35.25 -10.10 -3.44
N ASN A 523 34.75 -10.79 -2.42
CA ASN A 523 35.12 -12.17 -2.08
C ASN A 523 34.00 -13.16 -2.45
N ARG A 524 32.88 -12.66 -2.95
CA ARG A 524 31.69 -13.39 -3.39
C ARG A 524 30.90 -12.55 -4.40
N VAL A 525 30.04 -13.19 -5.18
CA VAL A 525 29.15 -12.49 -6.11
C VAL A 525 28.04 -11.77 -5.33
N LEU A 526 27.85 -10.46 -5.54
CA LEU A 526 26.83 -9.67 -4.82
C LEU A 526 25.55 -9.50 -5.64
N LYS A 527 24.38 -9.71 -5.03
CA LYS A 527 23.07 -9.52 -5.66
C LYS A 527 22.02 -9.03 -4.65
N ARG A 528 20.85 -8.63 -5.15
CA ARG A 528 19.71 -8.18 -4.33
C ARG A 528 19.40 -9.20 -3.22
N GLY A 529 19.18 -8.71 -2.01
CA GLY A 529 18.91 -9.51 -0.81
C GLY A 529 20.15 -9.87 0.00
N MET A 530 21.36 -9.67 -0.53
CA MET A 530 22.59 -9.96 0.22
C MET A 530 22.91 -8.90 1.28
N ILE A 531 23.55 -9.33 2.36
CA ILE A 531 23.95 -8.47 3.48
C ILE A 531 25.44 -8.67 3.76
N GLY A 532 26.22 -7.59 3.93
CA GLY A 532 27.63 -7.65 4.32
C GLY A 532 28.39 -6.34 4.19
N GLU A 533 29.60 -6.29 4.73
CA GLU A 533 30.48 -5.11 4.60
C GLU A 533 30.97 -4.93 3.16
N ASP A 534 31.08 -6.01 2.38
CA ASP A 534 31.31 -5.97 0.94
C ASP A 534 30.19 -5.29 0.15
N VAL A 535 28.94 -5.44 0.60
CA VAL A 535 27.81 -4.66 0.08
C VAL A 535 27.95 -3.18 0.43
N ARG A 536 28.37 -2.86 1.66
CA ARG A 536 28.61 -1.47 2.06
C ARG A 536 29.71 -0.83 1.22
N GLU A 537 30.79 -1.57 0.95
CA GLU A 537 31.88 -1.13 0.08
C GLU A 537 31.44 -0.97 -1.39
N LEU A 538 30.59 -1.88 -1.89
CA LEU A 538 29.95 -1.72 -3.20
C LEU A 538 29.12 -0.43 -3.24
N GLN A 539 28.32 -0.18 -2.20
CA GLN A 539 27.51 1.03 -2.10
C GLN A 539 28.39 2.28 -2.04
N ARG A 540 29.49 2.28 -1.27
CA ARG A 540 30.49 3.37 -1.27
C ARG A 540 31.07 3.61 -2.66
N ALA A 541 31.45 2.55 -3.37
CA ALA A 541 31.96 2.64 -4.73
C ALA A 541 30.94 3.22 -5.71
N LEU A 542 29.69 2.74 -5.66
CA LEU A 542 28.61 3.22 -6.52
C LEU A 542 28.18 4.66 -6.18
N ILE A 543 28.23 5.08 -4.91
CA ILE A 543 28.02 6.48 -4.51
C ILE A 543 29.13 7.36 -5.09
N LYS A 544 30.39 6.94 -4.94
CA LYS A 544 31.55 7.69 -5.46
C LYS A 544 31.54 7.79 -6.98
N LEU A 545 31.02 6.78 -7.67
CA LEU A 545 30.80 6.77 -9.12
C LEU A 545 29.48 7.43 -9.56
N GLY A 546 28.63 7.85 -8.62
CA GLY A 546 27.38 8.57 -8.87
C GLY A 546 26.17 7.72 -9.29
N TYR A 547 26.24 6.40 -9.14
CA TYR A 547 25.17 5.46 -9.51
C TYR A 547 24.18 5.17 -8.37
N LEU A 548 24.57 5.38 -7.11
CA LEU A 548 23.73 5.14 -5.93
C LEU A 548 23.57 6.43 -5.10
N LYS A 549 22.33 6.76 -4.72
CA LYS A 549 21.98 7.98 -3.97
C LYS A 549 21.40 7.64 -2.60
N ILE A 550 22.28 7.26 -1.68
CA ILE A 550 21.97 7.11 -0.25
C ILE A 550 23.00 7.91 0.55
N SER A 551 22.58 8.56 1.62
CA SER A 551 23.44 9.38 2.48
C SER A 551 24.40 8.51 3.32
N THR A 552 23.94 7.33 3.71
CA THR A 552 24.72 6.39 4.53
C THR A 552 24.69 5.00 3.90
N PRO A 553 25.84 4.48 3.45
CA PRO A 553 25.97 3.09 3.02
C PRO A 553 25.53 2.11 4.12
N THR A 554 24.60 1.24 3.75
CA THR A 554 24.11 0.14 4.57
C THR A 554 24.90 -1.13 4.27
N ILE A 555 24.71 -2.17 5.07
CA ILE A 555 25.21 -3.51 4.72
C ILE A 555 24.27 -4.28 3.80
N THR A 556 23.10 -3.74 3.44
CA THR A 556 22.03 -4.50 2.77
C THR A 556 21.93 -4.13 1.29
N PHE A 557 21.99 -5.12 0.41
CA PHE A 557 21.85 -4.97 -1.03
C PHE A 557 20.37 -4.93 -1.37
N GLY A 558 19.75 -3.78 -1.14
CA GLY A 558 18.33 -3.55 -1.44
C GLY A 558 18.04 -3.19 -2.90
N PRO A 559 16.77 -2.96 -3.25
CA PRO A 559 16.34 -2.60 -4.60
C PRO A 559 17.07 -1.38 -5.19
N SER A 560 17.40 -0.38 -4.36
CA SER A 560 18.17 0.80 -4.78
C SER A 560 19.60 0.45 -5.17
N THR A 561 20.23 -0.50 -4.48
CA THR A 561 21.59 -0.99 -4.80
C THR A 561 21.56 -1.80 -6.09
N GLU A 562 20.57 -2.67 -6.26
CA GLU A 562 20.34 -3.43 -7.50
C GLU A 562 20.14 -2.51 -8.70
N THR A 563 19.31 -1.48 -8.53
CA THR A 563 19.07 -0.48 -9.57
C THR A 563 20.35 0.27 -9.94
N ALA A 564 21.16 0.65 -8.95
CA ALA A 564 22.45 1.29 -9.16
C ALA A 564 23.46 0.37 -9.89
N VAL A 565 23.51 -0.92 -9.53
CA VAL A 565 24.36 -1.91 -10.22
C VAL A 565 23.93 -2.10 -11.67
N LYS A 566 22.62 -2.28 -11.94
CA LYS A 566 22.11 -2.38 -13.32
C LYS A 566 22.42 -1.13 -14.13
N ALA A 567 22.30 0.05 -13.53
CA ALA A 567 22.65 1.31 -14.18
C ALA A 567 24.15 1.40 -14.51
N PHE A 568 25.01 0.99 -13.57
CA PHE A 568 26.46 0.91 -13.78
C PHE A 568 26.83 -0.07 -14.90
N GLN A 569 26.25 -1.27 -14.90
CA GLN A 569 26.48 -2.30 -15.90
C GLN A 569 26.08 -1.82 -17.30
N ARG A 570 24.88 -1.24 -17.45
CA ARG A 570 24.42 -0.65 -18.73
C ARG A 570 25.36 0.42 -19.24
N ALA A 571 25.82 1.31 -18.36
CA ALA A 571 26.73 2.39 -18.72
C ALA A 571 28.12 1.90 -19.18
N ASN A 572 28.54 0.71 -18.73
CA ASN A 572 29.82 0.11 -19.07
C ASN A 572 29.71 -1.05 -20.07
N ARG A 573 28.57 -1.19 -20.77
CA ARG A 573 28.32 -2.25 -21.76
C ARG A 573 28.49 -3.68 -21.21
N LEU A 574 28.16 -3.87 -19.92
CA LEU A 574 28.06 -5.18 -19.28
C LEU A 574 26.62 -5.71 -19.35
N ASN A 575 26.43 -7.01 -19.10
CA ASN A 575 25.10 -7.57 -18.88
C ASN A 575 24.46 -6.89 -17.66
N ALA A 576 23.25 -6.36 -17.81
CA ALA A 576 22.58 -5.55 -16.80
C ALA A 576 21.67 -6.38 -15.88
N ASP A 577 22.23 -7.46 -15.34
CA ASP A 577 21.55 -8.43 -14.49
C ASP A 577 21.41 -7.98 -13.03
N GLY A 578 22.12 -6.91 -12.62
CA GLY A 578 22.10 -6.42 -11.23
C GLY A 578 23.00 -7.22 -10.30
N ILE A 579 23.86 -8.06 -10.86
CA ILE A 579 24.75 -8.96 -10.14
C ILE A 579 26.19 -8.46 -10.25
N VAL A 580 26.85 -8.28 -9.12
CA VAL A 580 28.26 -7.87 -9.06
C VAL A 580 29.14 -9.11 -8.91
N GLY A 581 29.46 -9.72 -10.05
CA GLY A 581 30.54 -10.69 -10.16
C GLY A 581 31.91 -10.03 -10.41
N LYS A 582 32.95 -10.85 -10.60
CA LYS A 582 34.34 -10.40 -10.77
C LYS A 582 34.48 -9.36 -11.89
N THR A 583 33.87 -9.60 -13.05
CA THR A 583 33.88 -8.66 -14.19
C THR A 583 33.29 -7.29 -13.83
N THR A 584 32.15 -7.26 -13.13
CA THR A 584 31.52 -5.99 -12.70
C THR A 584 32.42 -5.25 -11.70
N ALA A 585 33.01 -5.96 -10.72
CA ALA A 585 33.90 -5.37 -9.73
C ALA A 585 35.21 -4.84 -10.33
N ASP A 586 35.81 -5.56 -11.28
CA ASP A 586 37.02 -5.12 -12.01
C ASP A 586 36.75 -3.81 -12.76
N ILE A 587 35.59 -3.68 -13.40
CA ILE A 587 35.19 -2.44 -14.10
C ILE A 587 34.84 -1.31 -13.13
N ILE A 588 34.28 -1.60 -11.94
CA ILE A 588 34.10 -0.60 -10.87
C ILE A 588 35.45 -0.04 -10.44
N ASN A 589 36.43 -0.91 -10.18
CA ASN A 589 37.79 -0.49 -9.80
C ASN A 589 38.48 0.33 -10.89
N LEU A 590 38.34 -0.07 -12.16
CA LEU A 590 38.87 0.69 -13.29
C LEU A 590 38.28 2.11 -13.36
N ASN A 591 36.97 2.25 -13.15
CA ASN A 591 36.31 3.56 -13.15
C ASN A 591 36.69 4.39 -11.91
N LEU A 592 36.83 3.78 -10.73
CA LEU A 592 37.33 4.44 -9.53
C LEU A 592 38.77 4.95 -9.71
N ALA A 593 39.64 4.14 -10.31
CA ALA A 593 41.02 4.52 -10.61
C ALA A 593 41.09 5.66 -11.62
N ARG A 594 40.24 5.67 -12.66
CA ARG A 594 40.11 6.79 -13.59
C ARG A 594 39.68 8.08 -12.90
N LEU A 595 38.79 8.00 -11.91
CA LEU A 595 38.38 9.16 -11.09
C LEU A 595 39.57 9.76 -10.32
N VAL A 596 40.43 8.91 -9.75
CA VAL A 596 41.64 9.32 -9.02
C VAL A 596 42.70 9.91 -9.96
N ASN A 597 42.90 9.31 -11.14
CA ASN A 597 43.87 9.80 -12.13
C ASN A 597 43.44 11.14 -12.75
N ASN A 598 42.14 11.37 -12.94
CA ASN A 598 41.64 12.69 -13.37
C ASN A 598 41.77 13.78 -12.29
N THR A 599 42.01 13.39 -11.04
CA THR A 599 42.27 14.32 -9.92
C THR A 599 43.77 14.67 -9.81
N GLN A 600 44.67 13.85 -10.35
CA GLN A 600 46.12 14.07 -10.32
C GLN A 600 46.63 14.94 -11.48
N VAL A 601 45.89 15.06 -12.59
CA VAL A 601 46.25 15.95 -13.71
C VAL A 601 45.87 17.42 -13.42
N SER A 602 45.11 17.68 -12.35
CA SER A 602 44.68 19.03 -11.98
C SER A 602 45.62 19.75 -10.97
N ARG A 603 46.80 19.20 -10.68
CA ARG A 603 47.87 19.87 -9.93
C ARG A 603 48.87 20.51 -10.89
N GLY A 604 48.39 21.49 -11.66
CA GLY A 604 49.20 22.40 -12.45
C GLY A 604 48.50 23.74 -12.46
N SER A 605 49.15 24.73 -11.83
CA SER A 605 48.67 26.09 -11.57
C SER A 605 47.82 26.72 -12.69
N THR A 606 46.63 27.22 -12.37
CA THR A 606 46.23 28.63 -12.58
C THR A 606 44.79 28.89 -12.10
N ASN A 607 44.66 29.83 -11.15
CA ASN A 607 43.50 30.67 -10.87
C ASN A 607 42.11 30.02 -10.81
N GLN A 608 41.73 29.62 -9.60
CA GLN A 608 40.32 29.63 -9.18
C GLN A 608 39.80 31.07 -9.23
N ASN A 609 39.20 31.46 -10.37
CA ASN A 609 38.21 32.56 -10.48
C ASN A 609 37.61 32.76 -11.90
N ALA A 610 37.78 31.84 -12.86
CA ALA A 610 37.38 32.10 -14.27
C ALA A 610 36.18 31.32 -14.84
N THR A 611 35.53 30.38 -14.15
CA THR A 611 34.46 29.54 -14.74
C THR A 611 33.02 29.98 -14.44
N ASN A 612 32.81 31.14 -13.83
CA ASN A 612 31.46 31.60 -13.47
C ASN A 612 30.64 32.22 -14.62
N ASN A 613 31.17 32.36 -15.85
CA ASN A 613 30.47 33.05 -16.94
C ASN A 613 30.49 32.37 -18.33
N GLN A 614 30.71 31.06 -18.41
CA GLN A 614 30.82 30.40 -19.71
C GLN A 614 29.45 30.17 -20.39
N LEU A 615 29.33 30.67 -21.63
CA LEU A 615 28.21 30.43 -22.54
C LEU A 615 28.27 29.01 -23.12
N LEU A 616 27.10 28.42 -23.38
CA LEU A 616 26.96 27.12 -24.02
C LEU A 616 27.44 27.20 -25.48
N LYS A 617 28.49 26.44 -25.82
CA LYS A 617 29.02 26.31 -27.19
C LYS A 617 28.72 24.91 -27.72
N ILE A 618 27.75 24.80 -28.61
CA ILE A 618 27.40 23.52 -29.24
C ILE A 618 27.68 23.62 -30.75
N THR A 619 28.48 22.70 -31.28
CA THR A 619 28.90 22.64 -32.70
C THR A 619 28.03 21.72 -33.56
N ARG A 620 27.07 21.01 -32.97
CA ARG A 620 26.16 20.07 -33.65
C ARG A 620 24.79 20.00 -32.97
N VAL A 621 23.75 19.65 -33.70
CA VAL A 621 22.39 19.50 -33.13
C VAL A 621 22.35 18.33 -32.13
N LEU A 622 21.89 18.57 -30.90
CA LEU A 622 21.75 17.51 -29.88
C LEU A 622 20.31 17.02 -29.76
N LYS A 623 20.11 15.70 -29.68
CA LYS A 623 18.81 15.04 -29.53
C LYS A 623 18.93 13.72 -28.78
N LYS A 624 17.81 13.18 -28.30
CA LYS A 624 17.75 11.98 -27.44
C LYS A 624 18.55 10.82 -28.04
N GLY A 625 19.35 10.17 -27.19
CA GLY A 625 20.24 9.07 -27.56
C GLY A 625 21.67 9.48 -27.92
N MET A 626 21.95 10.79 -28.05
CA MET A 626 23.32 11.27 -28.30
C MET A 626 24.16 11.31 -27.02
N THR A 627 25.47 11.15 -27.19
CA THR A 627 26.47 11.29 -26.12
C THR A 627 27.58 12.27 -26.50
N GLY A 628 28.22 12.91 -25.52
CA GLY A 628 29.36 13.82 -25.73
C GLY A 628 29.57 14.81 -24.58
N GLU A 629 30.68 15.56 -24.62
CA GLU A 629 30.96 16.63 -23.63
C GLU A 629 30.01 17.82 -23.81
N ASP A 630 29.61 18.10 -25.05
CA ASP A 630 28.58 19.08 -25.42
C ASP A 630 27.22 18.81 -24.76
N VAL A 631 26.85 17.54 -24.58
CA VAL A 631 25.67 17.13 -23.82
C VAL A 631 25.82 17.49 -22.34
N ARG A 632 27.02 17.31 -21.77
CA ARG A 632 27.31 17.64 -20.38
C ARG A 632 27.24 19.15 -20.15
N GLU A 633 27.75 19.93 -21.08
CA GLU A 633 27.66 21.39 -21.06
C GLU A 633 26.22 21.88 -21.15
N LEU A 634 25.41 21.28 -22.04
CA LEU A 634 23.98 21.54 -22.12
C LEU A 634 23.28 21.28 -20.78
N GLN A 635 23.58 20.14 -20.15
CA GLN A 635 23.02 19.79 -18.85
C GLN A 635 23.43 20.79 -17.75
N ARG A 636 24.69 21.25 -17.73
CA ARG A 636 25.14 22.31 -16.82
C ARG A 636 24.35 23.59 -17.02
N ALA A 637 24.13 24.00 -18.27
CA ALA A 637 23.35 25.18 -18.59
C ALA A 637 21.89 25.07 -18.13
N LEU A 638 21.24 23.91 -18.35
CA LEU A 638 19.86 23.67 -17.93
C LEU A 638 19.71 23.60 -16.40
N ILE A 639 20.73 23.09 -15.68
CA ILE A 639 20.76 23.14 -14.20
C ILE A 639 20.82 24.57 -13.71
N ARG A 640 21.74 25.40 -14.27
CA ARG A 640 21.87 26.82 -13.90
C ARG A 640 20.59 27.62 -14.14
N LEU A 641 19.87 27.29 -15.21
CA LEU A 641 18.58 27.90 -15.53
C LEU A 641 17.40 27.30 -14.74
N GLY A 642 17.62 26.23 -13.97
CA GLY A 642 16.61 25.60 -13.11
C GLY A 642 15.69 24.60 -13.82
N TYR A 643 15.97 24.25 -15.08
CA TYR A 643 15.15 23.35 -15.89
C TYR A 643 15.54 21.87 -15.78
N LEU A 644 16.75 21.58 -15.27
CA LEU A 644 17.23 20.22 -15.07
C LEU A 644 17.68 20.04 -13.63
N LYS A 645 17.07 19.09 -12.90
CA LYS A 645 17.38 18.80 -11.49
C LYS A 645 18.18 17.51 -11.38
N ILE A 646 19.44 17.54 -11.83
CA ILE A 646 20.42 16.48 -11.60
C ILE A 646 21.65 17.05 -10.89
N SER A 647 22.20 16.31 -9.94
CA SER A 647 23.36 16.74 -9.15
C SER A 647 24.67 16.69 -9.92
N THR A 648 24.77 15.81 -10.92
CA THR A 648 25.98 15.62 -11.72
C THR A 648 25.61 15.47 -13.20
N PRO A 649 25.97 16.44 -14.05
CA PRO A 649 25.87 16.34 -15.49
C PRO A 649 26.62 15.11 -16.05
N THR A 650 25.94 14.33 -16.87
CA THR A 650 26.46 13.19 -17.62
C THR A 650 26.79 13.59 -19.06
N THR A 651 27.46 12.72 -19.80
CA THR A 651 27.65 12.90 -21.26
C THR A 651 26.47 12.39 -22.07
N THR A 652 25.39 11.90 -21.46
CA THR A 652 24.32 11.18 -22.18
C THR A 652 23.03 11.99 -22.20
N PHE A 653 22.50 12.22 -23.40
CA PHE A 653 21.28 12.98 -23.60
C PHE A 653 20.08 12.02 -23.56
N GLY A 654 19.67 11.68 -22.33
CA GLY A 654 18.60 10.72 -22.04
C GLY A 654 17.22 11.38 -21.85
N PRO A 655 16.19 10.58 -21.49
CA PRO A 655 14.81 11.07 -21.32
C PRO A 655 14.67 12.26 -20.36
N THR A 656 15.44 12.29 -19.27
CA THR A 656 15.44 13.42 -18.31
C THR A 656 16.00 14.70 -18.92
N THR A 657 17.02 14.59 -19.76
CA THR A 657 17.60 15.76 -20.45
C THR A 657 16.68 16.24 -21.58
N GLU A 658 16.08 15.31 -22.32
CA GLU A 658 15.03 15.62 -23.31
C GLU A 658 13.86 16.37 -22.66
N ALA A 659 13.36 15.88 -21.52
CA ALA A 659 12.27 16.53 -20.79
C ALA A 659 12.64 17.94 -20.30
N ALA A 660 13.87 18.14 -19.80
CA ALA A 660 14.35 19.45 -19.40
C ALA A 660 14.50 20.41 -20.58
N VAL A 661 14.95 19.93 -21.74
CA VAL A 661 15.00 20.72 -22.99
C VAL A 661 13.60 21.12 -23.44
N LYS A 662 12.62 20.20 -23.44
CA LYS A 662 11.23 20.50 -23.77
C LYS A 662 10.61 21.51 -22.81
N ALA A 663 10.89 21.38 -21.51
CA ALA A 663 10.45 22.33 -20.50
C ALA A 663 11.06 23.73 -20.72
N PHE A 664 12.36 23.79 -21.01
CA PHE A 664 13.05 25.03 -21.35
C PHE A 664 12.47 25.70 -22.60
N GLN A 665 12.28 24.93 -23.69
CA GLN A 665 11.73 25.41 -24.94
C GLN A 665 10.30 25.95 -24.76
N ARG A 666 9.44 25.21 -24.06
CA ARG A 666 8.06 25.62 -23.76
C ARG A 666 8.01 26.93 -22.96
N ALA A 667 8.82 27.02 -21.89
CA ALA A 667 8.86 28.21 -21.05
C ALA A 667 9.38 29.46 -21.79
N ASN A 668 10.09 29.28 -22.91
CA ASN A 668 10.69 30.35 -23.69
C ASN A 668 10.02 30.57 -25.06
N ARG A 669 8.83 30.01 -25.27
CA ARG A 669 8.03 30.14 -26.52
C ARG A 669 8.81 29.66 -27.77
N LEU A 670 9.63 28.63 -27.62
CA LEU A 670 10.28 27.90 -28.72
C LEU A 670 9.48 26.63 -29.07
N ASN A 671 9.75 26.04 -30.23
CA ASN A 671 9.22 24.71 -30.56
C ASN A 671 9.73 23.66 -29.54
N ALA A 672 8.83 23.00 -28.81
CA ALA A 672 9.18 22.08 -27.72
C ALA A 672 9.42 20.64 -28.19
N ASP A 673 10.29 20.49 -29.20
CA ASP A 673 10.63 19.21 -29.83
C ASP A 673 11.68 18.39 -29.08
N GLY A 674 12.35 18.96 -28.08
CA GLY A 674 13.42 18.30 -27.33
C GLY A 674 14.76 18.26 -28.06
N ILE A 675 14.87 18.97 -29.18
CA ILE A 675 16.07 19.05 -30.01
C ILE A 675 16.79 20.38 -29.73
N VAL A 676 18.09 20.30 -29.42
CA VAL A 676 18.93 21.47 -29.16
C VAL A 676 19.66 21.86 -30.44
N GLY A 677 18.96 22.65 -31.25
CA GLY A 677 19.52 23.37 -32.39
C GLY A 677 19.95 24.80 -32.04
N LYS A 678 20.39 25.56 -33.05
CA LYS A 678 20.93 26.93 -32.91
C LYS A 678 19.99 27.87 -32.13
N THR A 679 18.69 27.85 -32.41
CA THR A 679 17.69 28.70 -31.74
C THR A 679 17.57 28.41 -30.24
N THR A 680 17.58 27.14 -29.84
CA THR A 680 17.58 26.71 -28.44
C THR A 680 18.85 27.17 -27.72
N VAL A 681 20.03 27.03 -28.37
CA VAL A 681 21.32 27.46 -27.81
C VAL A 681 21.40 28.97 -27.64
N ASP A 682 20.99 29.74 -28.65
CA ASP A 682 20.97 31.20 -28.61
C ASP A 682 20.10 31.70 -27.44
N LYS A 683 18.94 31.06 -27.22
CA LYS A 683 18.06 31.40 -26.10
C LYS A 683 18.66 31.05 -24.75
N ILE A 684 19.24 29.86 -24.59
CA ILE A 684 19.95 29.45 -23.36
C ILE A 684 21.05 30.48 -23.04
N ASN A 685 21.85 30.84 -24.03
CA ASN A 685 22.92 31.82 -23.88
C ASN A 685 22.42 33.21 -23.51
N SER A 686 21.30 33.67 -24.09
CA SER A 686 20.69 34.95 -23.71
C SER A 686 20.28 35.00 -22.23
N LEU A 687 19.74 33.90 -21.69
CA LEU A 687 19.29 33.83 -20.30
C LEU A 687 20.44 33.64 -19.31
N LEU A 688 21.49 32.94 -19.72
CA LEU A 688 22.72 32.84 -18.93
C LEU A 688 23.43 34.19 -18.81
N LYS A 689 23.31 35.07 -19.82
CA LYS A 689 23.83 36.45 -19.77
C LYS A 689 23.04 37.36 -18.83
N ASN A 690 21.71 37.20 -18.75
CA ASN A 690 20.84 38.11 -17.99
C ASN A 690 20.71 37.77 -16.49
N ARG A 691 21.44 36.77 -15.98
CA ARG A 691 21.40 36.34 -14.57
C ARG A 691 22.62 36.75 -13.75
N PHE A 692 23.55 37.53 -14.33
CA PHE A 692 24.74 38.07 -13.67
C PHE A 692 25.01 39.50 -14.13
#